data_AF-A0A946DVR3-F1
#
_entry.id   AF-A0A946DVR3-F1
#
_cell.length_a   1.000
_cell.length_b   1.000
_cell.length_c   1.000
_cell.angle_alpha   90.00
_cell.angle_beta   90.00
_cell.angle_gamma   90.00
#
_symmetry.space_group_name_H-M   'P 1'
#
loop_
_entity.id
_entity.type
_entity.pdbx_description
1 polymer ?
#
loop_
_entity_poly.entity_id
_entity_poly.type
_entity_poly.pdbx_seq_one_letter_code
_entity_poly.pdbx_strand_id
1 'polypeptide(L)'
;MEKERAFKLANETDPALSPEAALARFTIPDDLKLETVLAEPAVSQPTFFNFDERGRMWVLHFRQYPFPAGLKMVSRDKYWRAVYDKVPPPPPNHFRGADKITIHEDTNGDGVYDKHKTFVDELSIVTSFTRGRGGIWVLNPPYLMFYPDANNDDVPDGDPVVHLEGFGIEDTHSSASNLRWGPDGWLYGCQGSTVTGHIRRPGEKKAVHSLGQLIWRYHPESKRYEIFAEGGGNSQGLEFDSKGRVYSGHNGGNTRGFHYVQGGYFQKGFSKHGPLSNPFSLGYFPAMKHANVPRFTHDFIIYDSGQLPQKYQGMLFGVEPMQGQVVQSEITADGSTFRTKDIIRPIATNDKRFRPVQIQDGPDGAIYVSDMYEPQISHREHFAGQITKDDGRIYRLKAKDAKSLAPFDLSKRSTTELIDLFDSPNKWTRQTAMRLLGDRKDKTAIPLLKRILKVQTGQPALEALWALNLSGGFDEQLALQTLKHGDLDVRSWTVRLLCDRKQVSKSVAKRLIDMAVSEEAVHVRSQLACSAKRLPANQGLPIVRNLLSHSEDVGDVHLPLLLWWAVEAKCKSDSSAVVALFEDEQLWSAPMVEQHILERVMRRFAMADTRKDFILCARLFDLAPNKSHTKRLMAGFEAAFSGRSLASLPDELVRQLDEIGGGSIVLGLRQGKPEAVAEALGIVGDEKADSQKRFDYVGIFGEVKQPKCVPVLLGIVEKTADDRLRMAALTALPQYGDAEIGTRVIGAYGELSDDVRSTAHSLLSSRAAWTQQLLEAVEAGKVDKGTIPIDVVRKMTIHRGQRIAKLIAAHWGKIEGATTEEMQAAIAKYNGIIAADAGDPYRGKVLYKQNCGKCHILFGEGGKIGPDLTAFKRDDLRNMLANVINPSAEIREGFETFLVITEDGRAVTGFLVDRDNKVLVLRGQDGQNVTIAQDAVEEMVPQKKSLMPEGQLKQLTDQQVRDLFAYLRSAQPLNN
;
A
#
# COMPACT_ATOMS: atom_id res chain seq x y z
N MET A 1 -33.20 -14.66 -6.97
CA MET A 1 -31.77 -14.51 -7.31
C MET A 1 -31.67 -14.08 -8.76
N GLU A 2 -31.90 -12.80 -9.03
CA GLU A 2 -31.89 -12.24 -10.39
C GLU A 2 -30.76 -11.21 -10.51
N LYS A 3 -29.84 -11.49 -11.44
CA LYS A 3 -29.00 -10.54 -12.19
C LYS A 3 -28.07 -9.61 -11.40
N GLU A 4 -26.90 -10.14 -11.02
CA GLU A 4 -25.66 -9.35 -11.00
C GLU A 4 -25.35 -8.90 -12.45
N ARG A 5 -25.79 -7.67 -12.79
CA ARG A 5 -25.42 -7.02 -14.04
C ARG A 5 -23.95 -6.63 -13.98
N ALA A 6 -23.13 -7.20 -14.88
CA ALA A 6 -21.80 -6.69 -15.17
C ALA A 6 -21.87 -5.20 -15.55
N PHE A 7 -21.27 -4.33 -14.74
CA PHE A 7 -21.17 -2.90 -15.00
C PHE A 7 -20.33 -2.66 -16.28
N LYS A 8 -20.99 -2.28 -17.37
CA LYS A 8 -20.33 -1.72 -18.56
C LYS A 8 -19.99 -0.26 -18.25
N LEU A 9 -18.72 0.12 -18.38
CA LEU A 9 -18.28 1.52 -18.36
C LEU A 9 -19.10 2.33 -19.39
N ALA A 10 -19.31 3.61 -19.15
CA ALA A 10 -19.97 4.46 -20.14
C ALA A 10 -19.14 4.48 -21.43
N ASN A 11 -19.82 4.48 -22.58
CA ASN A 11 -19.16 4.85 -23.82
C ASN A 11 -19.22 6.38 -23.94
N GLU A 12 -18.29 7.01 -24.67
CA GLU A 12 -18.32 8.45 -24.99
C GLU A 12 -19.66 8.93 -25.62
N THR A 13 -20.51 7.99 -26.04
CA THR A 13 -21.83 8.22 -26.65
C THR A 13 -23.01 8.23 -25.67
N ASP A 14 -22.83 7.95 -24.38
CA ASP A 14 -23.93 7.99 -23.40
C ASP A 14 -24.24 9.47 -23.06
N PRO A 15 -25.44 9.99 -23.39
CA PRO A 15 -25.72 11.42 -23.25
C PRO A 15 -25.79 11.86 -21.79
N ALA A 16 -25.32 13.08 -21.52
CA ALA A 16 -25.53 13.75 -20.24
C ALA A 16 -27.03 13.86 -19.94
N LEU A 17 -27.45 13.44 -18.74
CA LEU A 17 -28.81 13.63 -18.26
C LEU A 17 -28.91 14.96 -17.53
N SER A 18 -30.10 15.56 -17.43
CA SER A 18 -30.34 16.64 -16.47
C SER A 18 -30.21 16.12 -15.03
N PRO A 19 -29.99 16.99 -14.03
CA PRO A 19 -29.97 16.59 -12.62
C PRO A 19 -31.22 15.81 -12.19
N GLU A 20 -32.41 16.24 -12.62
CA GLU A 20 -33.69 15.59 -12.30
C GLU A 20 -33.79 14.21 -12.97
N ALA A 21 -33.36 14.11 -14.23
CA ALA A 21 -33.39 12.85 -14.97
C ALA A 21 -32.38 11.82 -14.44
N ALA A 22 -31.23 12.27 -13.93
CA ALA A 22 -30.28 11.41 -13.23
C ALA A 22 -30.79 11.00 -11.85
N LEU A 23 -31.36 11.93 -11.07
CA LEU A 23 -31.92 11.65 -9.76
C LEU A 23 -32.99 10.55 -9.82
N ALA A 24 -33.84 10.56 -10.86
CA ALA A 24 -34.87 9.55 -11.09
C ALA A 24 -34.33 8.15 -11.41
N ARG A 25 -33.04 7.99 -11.70
CA ARG A 25 -32.40 6.69 -12.03
C ARG A 25 -31.77 5.99 -10.84
N PHE A 26 -31.68 6.66 -9.68
CA PHE A 26 -31.13 6.04 -8.48
C PHE A 26 -32.08 5.01 -7.88
N THR A 27 -31.51 3.91 -7.42
CA THR A 27 -32.13 2.93 -6.54
C THR A 27 -31.59 3.15 -5.14
N ILE A 28 -32.49 3.31 -4.18
CA ILE A 28 -32.20 3.56 -2.76
C ILE A 28 -33.12 2.71 -1.87
N PRO A 29 -32.76 2.45 -0.60
CA PRO A 29 -33.66 1.83 0.37
C PRO A 29 -34.94 2.65 0.62
N ASP A 30 -36.07 1.96 0.85
CA ASP A 30 -37.41 2.58 1.01
C ASP A 30 -37.55 3.51 2.22
N ASP A 31 -36.70 3.34 3.22
CA ASP A 31 -36.64 4.16 4.45
C ASP A 31 -35.74 5.40 4.31
N LEU A 32 -35.10 5.57 3.15
CA LEU A 32 -34.23 6.71 2.83
C LEU A 32 -34.81 7.55 1.69
N LYS A 33 -34.26 8.76 1.55
CA LYS A 33 -34.54 9.69 0.45
C LYS A 33 -33.23 10.28 -0.06
N LEU A 34 -33.06 10.31 -1.37
CA LEU A 34 -31.96 10.98 -2.06
C LEU A 34 -32.46 12.27 -2.71
N GLU A 35 -31.71 13.36 -2.55
CA GLU A 35 -32.01 14.68 -3.12
C GLU A 35 -30.77 15.24 -3.80
N THR A 36 -30.94 16.01 -4.88
CA THR A 36 -29.86 16.84 -5.44
C THR A 36 -29.77 18.12 -4.63
N VAL A 37 -28.58 18.43 -4.11
CA VAL A 37 -28.32 19.61 -3.27
C VAL A 37 -27.71 20.74 -4.09
N LEU A 38 -26.72 20.39 -4.91
CA LEU A 38 -26.04 21.29 -5.82
C LEU A 38 -25.81 20.54 -7.13
N ALA A 39 -25.91 21.26 -8.25
CA ALA A 39 -25.62 20.75 -9.58
C ALA A 39 -24.98 21.87 -10.43
N GLU A 40 -24.48 21.52 -11.59
CA GLU A 40 -24.05 22.48 -12.59
C GLU A 40 -25.14 23.54 -12.90
N PRO A 41 -24.79 24.84 -13.06
CA PRO A 41 -23.45 25.43 -13.02
C PRO A 41 -22.98 25.87 -11.63
N ALA A 42 -23.76 25.67 -10.56
CA ALA A 42 -23.39 26.14 -9.22
C ALA A 42 -22.15 25.42 -8.68
N VAL A 43 -22.00 24.13 -9.02
CA VAL A 43 -20.81 23.31 -8.78
C VAL A 43 -20.31 22.69 -10.08
N SER A 44 -19.02 22.38 -10.15
CA SER A 44 -18.39 21.74 -11.31
C SER A 44 -17.15 20.98 -10.86
N GLN A 45 -17.01 19.71 -11.24
CA GLN A 45 -15.94 18.82 -10.79
C GLN A 45 -15.74 18.85 -9.26
N PRO A 46 -16.79 18.63 -8.45
CA PRO A 46 -16.68 18.72 -7.01
C PRO A 46 -15.92 17.49 -6.46
N THR A 47 -14.65 17.66 -6.12
CA THR A 47 -13.79 16.56 -5.62
C THR A 47 -13.58 16.60 -4.10
N PHE A 48 -13.86 17.73 -3.47
CA PHE A 48 -13.82 17.89 -2.03
C PHE A 48 -14.86 18.92 -1.58
N PHE A 49 -15.48 18.71 -0.42
CA PHE A 49 -16.35 19.70 0.21
C PHE A 49 -16.21 19.60 1.75
N ASN A 50 -16.74 20.54 2.51
CA ASN A 50 -16.83 20.44 3.97
C ASN A 50 -17.90 21.42 4.49
N PHE A 51 -18.29 21.31 5.76
CA PHE A 51 -19.25 22.21 6.39
C PHE A 51 -18.60 23.12 7.43
N ASP A 52 -19.01 24.39 7.47
CA ASP A 52 -18.60 25.33 8.52
C ASP A 52 -19.58 25.36 9.70
N GLU A 53 -19.22 26.05 10.78
CA GLU A 53 -20.02 26.14 12.00
C GLU A 53 -21.40 26.82 11.87
N ARG A 54 -21.74 27.33 10.69
CA ARG A 54 -23.08 27.84 10.32
C ARG A 54 -23.90 26.84 9.51
N GLY A 55 -23.35 25.65 9.27
CA GLY A 55 -23.96 24.61 8.46
C GLY A 55 -23.84 24.86 6.94
N ARG A 56 -23.03 25.83 6.50
CA ARG A 56 -22.85 26.14 5.08
C ARG A 56 -21.89 25.15 4.44
N MET A 57 -22.16 24.77 3.20
CA MET A 57 -21.34 23.83 2.44
C MET A 57 -20.27 24.60 1.66
N TRP A 58 -19.02 24.28 1.92
CA TRP A 58 -17.89 24.77 1.16
C TRP A 58 -17.51 23.71 0.13
N VAL A 59 -17.29 24.08 -1.13
CA VAL A 59 -17.03 23.14 -2.23
C VAL A 59 -15.78 23.53 -3.00
N LEU A 60 -14.91 22.55 -3.26
CA LEU A 60 -13.79 22.67 -4.19
C LEU A 60 -14.26 22.33 -5.59
N HIS A 61 -14.02 23.24 -6.55
CA HIS A 61 -14.16 22.98 -7.97
C HIS A 61 -12.79 22.62 -8.56
N PHE A 62 -12.61 21.38 -9.05
CA PHE A 62 -11.33 20.85 -9.51
C PHE A 62 -11.17 20.90 -11.05
N ARG A 63 -11.26 22.10 -11.63
CA ARG A 63 -11.32 22.32 -13.09
C ARG A 63 -9.96 22.40 -13.77
N GLN A 64 -8.88 22.61 -13.01
CA GLN A 64 -7.52 22.73 -13.53
C GLN A 64 -6.97 21.39 -14.04
N TYR A 65 -7.38 20.30 -13.40
CA TYR A 65 -6.93 18.95 -13.69
C TYR A 65 -6.99 18.60 -15.21
N PRO A 66 -6.02 17.82 -15.75
CA PRO A 66 -4.98 17.06 -15.03
C PRO A 66 -3.62 17.74 -14.86
N PHE A 67 -3.39 18.89 -15.50
CA PHE A 67 -2.08 19.52 -15.54
C PHE A 67 -2.01 20.73 -14.61
N PRO A 68 -0.97 20.86 -13.76
CA PRO A 68 -0.75 22.07 -12.98
C PRO A 68 -0.58 23.30 -13.87
N ALA A 69 -1.13 24.44 -13.44
CA ALA A 69 -1.06 25.69 -14.18
C ALA A 69 0.39 26.17 -14.34
N GLY A 70 0.73 26.67 -15.54
CA GLY A 70 2.03 27.27 -15.85
C GLY A 70 3.23 26.32 -15.91
N LEU A 71 3.01 25.00 -15.77
CA LEU A 71 4.05 23.98 -15.90
C LEU A 71 3.96 23.26 -17.25
N LYS A 72 5.11 22.85 -17.77
CA LYS A 72 5.22 22.00 -18.95
C LYS A 72 5.73 20.63 -18.54
N MET A 73 4.95 19.58 -18.82
CA MET A 73 5.42 18.20 -18.65
C MET A 73 6.53 17.92 -19.68
N VAL A 74 7.73 17.61 -19.19
CA VAL A 74 8.92 17.32 -19.99
C VAL A 74 9.00 15.84 -20.34
N SER A 75 8.69 14.97 -19.38
CA SER A 75 8.74 13.52 -19.57
C SER A 75 7.84 12.79 -18.58
N ARG A 76 7.71 11.48 -18.78
CA ARG A 76 7.16 10.53 -17.80
C ARG A 76 8.11 9.38 -17.59
N ASP A 77 8.12 8.85 -16.38
CA ASP A 77 8.78 7.58 -16.14
C ASP A 77 7.86 6.39 -16.47
N LYS A 78 8.39 5.17 -16.29
CA LYS A 78 7.65 3.92 -16.52
C LYS A 78 6.39 3.76 -15.64
N TYR A 79 6.28 4.49 -14.55
CA TYR A 79 5.15 4.45 -13.61
C TYR A 79 4.20 5.64 -13.81
N TRP A 80 4.30 6.34 -14.95
CA TRP A 80 3.48 7.48 -15.33
C TRP A 80 3.67 8.73 -14.46
N ARG A 81 4.75 8.82 -13.69
CA ARG A 81 5.09 10.00 -12.91
C ARG A 81 5.62 11.09 -13.85
N ALA A 82 4.96 12.23 -13.85
CA ALA A 82 5.33 13.38 -14.65
C ALA A 82 6.57 14.08 -14.08
N VAL A 83 7.45 14.51 -14.98
CA VAL A 83 8.53 15.45 -14.70
C VAL A 83 8.14 16.77 -15.34
N TYR A 84 8.10 17.83 -14.54
CA TYR A 84 7.81 19.19 -15.01
C TYR A 84 9.10 19.99 -15.18
N ASP A 85 9.04 21.04 -16.02
CA ASP A 85 10.16 21.94 -16.30
C ASP A 85 10.62 22.74 -15.07
N LYS A 86 9.73 22.95 -14.11
CA LYS A 86 9.97 23.70 -12.87
C LYS A 86 8.94 23.38 -11.79
N VAL A 87 9.24 23.85 -10.58
CA VAL A 87 8.28 23.91 -9.47
C VAL A 87 7.45 25.19 -9.63
N PRO A 88 6.12 25.17 -9.44
CA PRO A 88 5.31 26.37 -9.53
C PRO A 88 5.70 27.34 -8.39
N PRO A 89 5.82 28.66 -8.66
CA PRO A 89 6.13 29.63 -7.61
C PRO A 89 5.05 29.65 -6.53
N PRO A 90 5.41 29.88 -5.25
CA PRO A 90 4.43 30.04 -4.19
C PRO A 90 3.64 31.35 -4.37
N PRO A 91 2.44 31.46 -3.78
CA PRO A 91 1.75 32.74 -3.69
C PRO A 91 2.59 33.84 -3.02
N PRO A 92 2.33 35.12 -3.31
CA PRO A 92 1.30 35.61 -4.25
C PRO A 92 1.68 35.45 -5.72
N ASN A 93 2.92 35.06 -6.04
CA ASN A 93 3.44 35.00 -7.41
C ASN A 93 3.10 33.70 -8.17
N HIS A 94 2.11 32.94 -7.69
CA HIS A 94 1.70 31.66 -8.26
C HIS A 94 1.11 31.81 -9.66
N PHE A 95 1.13 30.74 -10.44
CA PHE A 95 0.39 30.70 -11.70
C PHE A 95 -1.11 30.59 -11.42
N ARG A 96 -1.88 31.51 -12.00
CA ARG A 96 -3.35 31.50 -11.93
C ARG A 96 -3.90 30.26 -12.64
N GLY A 97 -4.54 29.36 -11.91
CA GLY A 97 -5.21 28.17 -12.43
C GLY A 97 -6.72 28.33 -12.54
N ALA A 98 -7.44 27.21 -12.71
CA ALA A 98 -8.89 27.19 -12.88
C ALA A 98 -9.68 26.67 -11.67
N ASP A 99 -9.00 26.20 -10.62
CA ASP A 99 -9.67 25.70 -9.42
C ASP A 99 -10.16 26.86 -8.56
N LYS A 100 -11.26 26.62 -7.82
CA LYS A 100 -11.83 27.59 -6.89
C LYS A 100 -12.51 26.92 -5.71
N ILE A 101 -12.69 27.67 -4.63
CA ILE A 101 -13.43 27.26 -3.44
C ILE A 101 -14.65 28.18 -3.30
N THR A 102 -15.83 27.59 -3.21
CA THR A 102 -17.12 28.29 -3.09
C THR A 102 -17.80 27.95 -1.77
N ILE A 103 -18.76 28.80 -1.38
CA ILE A 103 -19.59 28.69 -0.19
C ILE A 103 -21.04 28.67 -0.66
N HIS A 104 -21.80 27.69 -0.18
CA HIS A 104 -23.21 27.53 -0.46
C HIS A 104 -23.95 27.57 0.88
N GLU A 105 -25.02 28.35 0.95
CA GLU A 105 -25.85 28.54 2.15
C GLU A 105 -27.32 28.28 1.81
N ASP A 106 -27.99 27.51 2.68
CA ASP A 106 -29.45 27.41 2.77
C ASP A 106 -29.92 28.49 3.77
N THR A 107 -30.46 29.58 3.25
CA THR A 107 -30.74 30.79 4.05
C THR A 107 -32.06 30.69 4.83
N ASN A 108 -32.95 29.77 4.46
CA ASN A 108 -34.30 29.66 5.03
C ASN A 108 -34.56 28.31 5.74
N GLY A 109 -33.65 27.35 5.62
CA GLY A 109 -33.74 26.02 6.23
C GLY A 109 -34.69 25.06 5.51
N ASP A 110 -35.02 25.30 4.24
CA ASP A 110 -35.89 24.40 3.46
C ASP A 110 -35.12 23.19 2.89
N GLY A 111 -33.79 23.19 3.01
CA GLY A 111 -32.89 22.15 2.54
C GLY A 111 -32.31 22.42 1.15
N VAL A 112 -32.64 23.55 0.51
CA VAL A 112 -32.09 24.02 -0.77
C VAL A 112 -31.05 25.10 -0.51
N TYR A 113 -29.90 24.99 -1.15
CA TYR A 113 -28.84 25.99 -1.03
C TYR A 113 -29.10 27.11 -2.04
N ASP A 114 -29.69 28.23 -1.58
CA ASP A 114 -30.15 29.33 -2.42
C ASP A 114 -29.12 30.46 -2.60
N LYS A 115 -28.06 30.48 -1.78
CA LYS A 115 -27.02 31.50 -1.83
C LYS A 115 -25.66 30.88 -2.13
N HIS A 116 -24.92 31.50 -3.06
CA HIS A 116 -23.63 31.03 -3.53
C HIS A 116 -22.60 32.17 -3.55
N LYS A 117 -21.40 31.92 -3.02
CA LYS A 117 -20.29 32.89 -2.99
C LYS A 117 -18.98 32.19 -3.37
N THR A 118 -18.13 32.85 -4.14
CA THR A 118 -16.73 32.40 -4.32
C THR A 118 -15.90 32.98 -3.19
N PHE A 119 -15.17 32.13 -2.46
CA PHE A 119 -14.25 32.57 -1.41
C PHE A 119 -12.87 32.89 -1.98
N VAL A 120 -12.32 31.97 -2.76
CA VAL A 120 -11.03 32.13 -3.46
C VAL A 120 -11.06 31.38 -4.79
N ASP A 121 -10.42 31.92 -5.82
CA ASP A 121 -10.28 31.33 -7.14
C ASP A 121 -8.82 31.35 -7.62
N GLU A 122 -8.63 31.02 -8.90
CA GLU A 122 -7.33 31.01 -9.57
C GLU A 122 -6.30 30.04 -8.98
N LEU A 123 -6.78 28.99 -8.31
CA LEU A 123 -5.95 27.95 -7.73
C LEU A 123 -5.61 26.84 -8.74
N SER A 124 -4.63 25.99 -8.43
CA SER A 124 -4.12 25.00 -9.37
C SER A 124 -3.80 23.64 -8.73
N ILE A 125 -4.60 22.63 -9.06
CA ILE A 125 -4.51 21.27 -8.50
C ILE A 125 -4.73 21.32 -6.99
N VAL A 126 -5.72 22.09 -6.54
CA VAL A 126 -6.14 22.08 -5.13
C VAL A 126 -6.78 20.74 -4.84
N THR A 127 -6.41 20.09 -3.76
CA THR A 127 -6.93 18.75 -3.45
C THR A 127 -7.91 18.74 -2.29
N SER A 128 -7.80 19.71 -1.37
CA SER A 128 -8.68 19.81 -0.18
C SER A 128 -8.45 21.10 0.60
N PHE A 129 -9.35 21.40 1.52
CA PHE A 129 -9.25 22.54 2.43
C PHE A 129 -9.99 22.29 3.75
N THR A 130 -9.72 23.07 4.79
CA THR A 130 -10.51 23.06 6.03
C THR A 130 -10.49 24.41 6.74
N ARG A 131 -11.61 24.82 7.33
CA ARG A 131 -11.73 26.06 8.12
C ARG A 131 -11.22 25.84 9.54
N GLY A 132 -10.61 26.85 10.14
CA GLY A 132 -10.24 26.86 11.55
C GLY A 132 -9.13 27.86 11.85
N ARG A 133 -8.99 28.24 13.12
CA ARG A 133 -7.96 29.20 13.58
C ARG A 133 -8.01 30.56 12.86
N GLY A 134 -9.22 31.06 12.57
CA GLY A 134 -9.44 32.40 11.99
C GLY A 134 -9.19 32.48 10.48
N GLY A 135 -9.40 31.38 9.74
CA GLY A 135 -9.23 31.37 8.29
C GLY A 135 -9.46 29.99 7.69
N ILE A 136 -8.90 29.78 6.50
CA ILE A 136 -8.98 28.52 5.76
C ILE A 136 -7.58 28.00 5.41
N TRP A 137 -7.36 26.74 5.73
CA TRP A 137 -6.19 25.98 5.31
C TRP A 137 -6.49 25.32 3.97
N VAL A 138 -5.61 25.52 2.99
CA VAL A 138 -5.77 25.03 1.62
C VAL A 138 -4.56 24.19 1.23
N LEU A 139 -4.82 22.95 0.82
CA LEU A 139 -3.80 22.06 0.27
C LEU A 139 -3.80 22.21 -1.25
N ASN A 140 -2.79 22.91 -1.75
CA ASN A 140 -2.56 23.22 -3.17
C ASN A 140 -1.13 22.76 -3.53
N PRO A 141 -0.90 21.44 -3.68
CA PRO A 141 0.42 20.87 -3.94
C PRO A 141 1.20 21.67 -5.00
N PRO A 142 2.46 22.03 -4.72
CA PRO A 142 3.33 21.49 -3.67
C PRO A 142 3.20 22.17 -2.29
N TYR A 143 2.18 23.01 -2.06
CA TYR A 143 2.08 23.87 -0.87
C TYR A 143 0.88 23.54 0.04
N LEU A 144 1.10 23.67 1.35
CA LEU A 144 0.03 23.87 2.33
C LEU A 144 -0.03 25.35 2.69
N MET A 145 -1.19 25.97 2.48
CA MET A 145 -1.39 27.41 2.57
C MET A 145 -2.47 27.75 3.60
N PHE A 146 -2.44 28.96 4.14
CA PHE A 146 -3.47 29.49 5.04
C PHE A 146 -3.92 30.87 4.55
N TYR A 147 -5.21 31.03 4.24
CA TYR A 147 -5.81 32.32 3.94
C TYR A 147 -6.47 32.86 5.22
N PRO A 148 -6.03 34.01 5.74
CA PRO A 148 -6.66 34.63 6.90
C PRO A 148 -8.08 35.15 6.55
N ASP A 149 -9.01 34.97 7.48
CA ASP A 149 -10.37 35.53 7.47
C ASP A 149 -10.75 35.78 8.94
N ALA A 150 -10.04 36.72 9.56
CA ALA A 150 -10.14 37.04 10.98
C ALA A 150 -11.40 37.84 11.32
N ASN A 151 -11.93 38.59 10.35
CA ASN A 151 -13.18 39.33 10.47
C ASN A 151 -14.43 38.45 10.20
N ASN A 152 -14.23 37.24 9.66
CA ASN A 152 -15.25 36.24 9.38
C ASN A 152 -16.32 36.72 8.38
N ASP A 153 -15.93 37.54 7.41
CA ASP A 153 -16.79 38.09 6.34
C ASP A 153 -16.82 37.22 5.07
N ASP A 154 -16.12 36.07 5.13
CA ASP A 154 -15.94 35.12 4.05
C ASP A 154 -15.20 35.70 2.83
N VAL A 155 -14.25 36.60 3.07
CA VAL A 155 -13.28 37.12 2.10
C VAL A 155 -11.88 36.97 2.71
N PRO A 156 -10.87 36.49 1.95
CA PRO A 156 -9.50 36.52 2.44
C PRO A 156 -9.07 37.94 2.83
N ASP A 157 -8.57 38.11 4.06
CA ASP A 157 -8.04 39.40 4.54
C ASP A 157 -6.75 39.82 3.79
N GLY A 158 -6.12 38.90 3.05
CA GLY A 158 -4.93 39.14 2.25
C GLY A 158 -4.37 37.89 1.59
N ASP A 159 -3.12 37.99 1.12
CA ASP A 159 -2.39 36.88 0.50
C ASP A 159 -2.23 35.69 1.45
N PRO A 160 -2.23 34.44 0.94
CA PRO A 160 -2.09 33.27 1.79
C PRO A 160 -0.66 33.12 2.33
N VAL A 161 -0.55 32.59 3.53
CA VAL A 161 0.71 32.21 4.16
C VAL A 161 1.05 30.76 3.79
N VAL A 162 2.24 30.51 3.24
CA VAL A 162 2.74 29.14 3.01
C VAL A 162 3.27 28.56 4.32
N HIS A 163 2.72 27.44 4.76
CA HIS A 163 3.13 26.75 5.99
C HIS A 163 4.05 25.56 5.72
N LEU A 164 3.82 24.85 4.62
CA LEU A 164 4.66 23.75 4.16
C LEU A 164 4.83 23.82 2.64
N GLU A 165 5.98 23.36 2.16
CA GLU A 165 6.30 23.17 0.74
C GLU A 165 6.91 21.78 0.50
N GLY A 166 6.83 21.31 -0.74
CA GLY A 166 7.50 20.09 -1.21
C GLY A 166 6.60 18.86 -1.33
N PHE A 167 5.28 19.01 -1.30
CA PHE A 167 4.37 17.92 -1.68
C PHE A 167 4.51 17.60 -3.17
N GLY A 168 4.58 16.32 -3.51
CA GLY A 168 4.73 15.87 -4.89
C GLY A 168 3.52 16.20 -5.77
N ILE A 169 3.81 16.46 -7.05
CA ILE A 169 2.84 16.78 -8.11
C ILE A 169 3.00 15.86 -9.32
N GLU A 170 3.85 14.83 -9.21
CA GLU A 170 4.22 13.93 -10.30
C GLU A 170 3.03 13.12 -10.80
N ASP A 171 2.09 12.83 -9.91
CA ASP A 171 0.78 12.26 -10.22
C ASP A 171 -0.31 13.07 -9.53
N THR A 172 -0.99 13.92 -10.29
CA THR A 172 -2.05 14.81 -9.82
C THR A 172 -3.29 14.07 -9.33
N HIS A 173 -3.40 12.75 -9.55
CA HIS A 173 -4.44 11.91 -8.95
C HIS A 173 -4.10 11.37 -7.56
N SER A 174 -2.81 11.28 -7.26
CA SER A 174 -2.29 10.62 -6.05
C SER A 174 -1.55 11.61 -5.15
N SER A 175 -1.70 12.90 -5.43
CA SER A 175 -1.11 13.99 -4.65
C SER A 175 -1.68 14.04 -3.23
N ALA A 176 -1.03 14.77 -2.34
CA ALA A 176 -1.52 14.93 -0.97
C ALA A 176 -2.94 15.53 -0.98
N SER A 177 -3.86 14.96 -0.20
CA SER A 177 -5.30 15.32 -0.21
C SER A 177 -5.96 15.14 1.16
N ASN A 178 -7.28 15.40 1.22
CA ASN A 178 -8.15 15.18 2.39
C ASN A 178 -7.71 15.88 3.68
N LEU A 179 -7.45 17.19 3.60
CA LEU A 179 -7.10 18.03 4.73
C LEU A 179 -8.26 18.14 5.75
N ARG A 180 -8.02 17.70 6.99
CA ARG A 180 -9.01 17.77 8.08
C ARG A 180 -8.35 18.01 9.44
N TRP A 181 -9.11 18.49 10.41
CA TRP A 181 -8.67 18.55 11.82
C TRP A 181 -8.80 17.19 12.50
N GLY A 182 -7.74 16.74 13.16
CA GLY A 182 -7.82 15.68 14.15
C GLY A 182 -8.33 16.23 15.49
N PRO A 183 -8.88 15.37 16.36
CA PRO A 183 -9.39 15.81 17.67
C PRO A 183 -8.28 16.30 18.63
N ASP A 184 -7.02 15.98 18.34
CA ASP A 184 -5.83 16.50 19.03
C ASP A 184 -5.44 17.93 18.62
N GLY A 185 -6.10 18.51 17.60
CA GLY A 185 -5.82 19.86 17.10
C GLY A 185 -4.72 19.93 16.05
N TRP A 186 -4.27 18.78 15.53
CA TRP A 186 -3.38 18.75 14.36
C TRP A 186 -4.21 18.76 13.08
N LEU A 187 -3.66 19.32 12.01
CA LEU A 187 -4.14 19.07 10.66
C LEU A 187 -3.62 17.71 10.20
N TYR A 188 -4.47 16.91 9.58
CA TYR A 188 -4.11 15.64 8.96
C TYR A 188 -4.44 15.66 7.47
N GLY A 189 -3.69 14.88 6.70
CA GLY A 189 -3.98 14.59 5.31
C GLY A 189 -3.40 13.24 4.91
N CYS A 190 -3.82 12.73 3.77
CA CYS A 190 -3.25 11.53 3.17
C CYS A 190 -2.40 11.89 1.94
N GLN A 191 -1.51 10.98 1.57
CA GLN A 191 -0.73 11.05 0.33
C GLN A 191 -0.92 9.71 -0.41
N GLY A 192 -1.17 9.80 -1.71
CA GLY A 192 -1.35 8.64 -2.57
C GLY A 192 -0.02 7.98 -2.97
N SER A 193 -0.09 7.07 -3.93
CA SER A 193 0.96 6.07 -4.14
C SER A 193 2.11 6.47 -5.06
N THR A 194 1.87 7.40 -5.98
CA THR A 194 2.78 7.72 -7.10
C THR A 194 3.40 9.11 -7.03
N VAL A 195 3.58 9.63 -5.82
CA VAL A 195 4.21 10.93 -5.56
C VAL A 195 5.35 10.81 -4.55
N THR A 196 6.30 11.75 -4.61
CA THR A 196 7.32 11.91 -3.57
C THR A 196 6.97 13.07 -2.65
N GLY A 197 7.48 13.04 -1.43
CA GLY A 197 7.43 14.16 -0.51
C GLY A 197 8.84 14.65 -0.19
N HIS A 198 9.03 15.95 -0.24
CA HIS A 198 10.20 16.66 0.27
C HIS A 198 9.74 17.79 1.20
N ILE A 199 8.99 17.40 2.24
CA ILE A 199 8.19 18.34 3.03
C ILE A 199 9.08 19.13 3.99
N ARG A 200 8.96 20.45 3.93
CA ARG A 200 9.66 21.37 4.84
C ARG A 200 8.86 22.65 5.02
N ARG A 201 9.20 23.44 6.03
CA ARG A 201 8.69 24.81 6.13
C ARG A 201 9.45 25.72 5.17
N PRO A 202 8.83 26.78 4.63
CA PRO A 202 9.54 27.76 3.83
C PRO A 202 10.78 28.30 4.57
N GLY A 203 11.92 28.32 3.87
CA GLY A 203 13.21 28.74 4.42
C GLY A 203 14.00 27.65 5.16
N GLU A 204 13.43 26.47 5.42
CA GLU A 204 14.20 25.36 6.01
C GLU A 204 15.04 24.62 4.97
N LYS A 205 16.23 24.19 5.39
CA LYS A 205 17.12 23.39 4.53
C LYS A 205 16.76 21.91 4.50
N LYS A 206 16.33 21.35 5.65
CA LYS A 206 16.10 19.92 5.81
C LYS A 206 14.63 19.59 5.54
N ALA A 207 14.39 18.69 4.58
CA ALA A 207 13.08 18.15 4.29
C ALA A 207 12.88 16.78 4.97
N VAL A 208 11.62 16.49 5.30
CA VAL A 208 11.14 15.14 5.57
C VAL A 208 10.85 14.49 4.23
N HIS A 209 11.62 13.45 3.90
CA HIS A 209 11.43 12.71 2.67
C HIS A 209 10.39 11.60 2.84
N SER A 210 9.55 11.41 1.82
CA SER A 210 8.66 10.26 1.71
C SER A 210 8.54 9.79 0.27
N LEU A 211 8.17 8.52 0.10
CA LEU A 211 7.95 7.90 -1.19
C LEU A 211 6.65 7.09 -1.14
N GLY A 212 5.64 7.54 -1.88
CA GLY A 212 4.33 6.90 -1.93
C GLY A 212 3.47 7.13 -0.70
N GLN A 213 2.69 6.12 -0.34
CA GLN A 213 1.51 6.24 0.52
C GLN A 213 1.86 6.56 1.97
N LEU A 214 1.10 7.47 2.58
CA LEU A 214 1.19 7.75 4.01
C LEU A 214 -0.02 8.56 4.50
N ILE A 215 -0.16 8.59 5.83
CA ILE A 215 -0.91 9.62 6.55
C ILE A 215 0.09 10.57 7.18
N TRP A 216 -0.09 11.87 6.96
CA TRP A 216 0.74 12.91 7.56
C TRP A 216 -0.10 13.83 8.46
N ARG A 217 0.58 14.56 9.34
CA ARG A 217 -0.04 15.61 10.14
C ARG A 217 0.87 16.81 10.37
N TYR A 218 0.27 17.98 10.56
CA TYR A 218 0.93 19.24 10.86
C TYR A 218 0.27 19.94 12.04
N HIS A 219 1.06 20.36 13.03
CA HIS A 219 0.57 21.15 14.16
C HIS A 219 0.81 22.64 13.87
N PRO A 220 -0.24 23.46 13.72
CA PRO A 220 -0.08 24.88 13.34
C PRO A 220 0.71 25.71 14.35
N GLU A 221 0.41 25.58 15.64
CA GLU A 221 1.01 26.39 16.71
C GLU A 221 2.47 26.01 16.96
N SER A 222 2.79 24.71 17.03
CA SER A 222 4.17 24.25 17.21
C SER A 222 4.96 24.15 15.90
N LYS A 223 4.30 24.35 14.76
CA LYS A 223 4.84 24.28 13.39
C LYS A 223 5.60 22.98 13.13
N ARG A 224 5.06 21.85 13.59
CA ARG A 224 5.66 20.50 13.46
C ARG A 224 4.94 19.69 12.39
N TYR A 225 5.69 19.19 11.42
CA TYR A 225 5.21 18.17 10.46
C TYR A 225 5.68 16.78 10.90
N GLU A 226 4.81 15.78 10.81
CA GLU A 226 5.13 14.37 11.08
C GLU A 226 4.45 13.45 10.06
N ILE A 227 5.15 12.41 9.62
CA ILE A 227 4.49 11.23 9.03
C ILE A 227 3.83 10.50 10.20
N PHE A 228 2.50 10.48 10.22
CA PHE A 228 1.74 9.77 11.25
C PHE A 228 1.85 8.27 11.06
N ALA A 229 1.72 7.78 9.84
CA ALA A 229 1.91 6.38 9.47
C ALA A 229 2.35 6.29 8.00
N GLU A 230 3.19 5.31 7.66
CA GLU A 230 3.74 5.13 6.31
C GLU A 230 3.21 3.84 5.68
N GLY A 231 3.00 3.86 4.36
CA GLY A 231 2.47 2.75 3.59
C GLY A 231 0.95 2.80 3.47
N GLY A 232 0.37 1.69 3.05
CA GLY A 232 -1.06 1.55 2.80
C GLY A 232 -1.40 1.53 1.32
N GLY A 233 -2.67 1.72 1.03
CA GLY A 233 -3.22 1.76 -0.32
C GLY A 233 -3.09 3.14 -0.96
N ASN A 234 -3.35 3.27 -2.27
CA ASN A 234 -3.49 4.61 -2.87
C ASN A 234 -4.62 5.38 -2.17
N SER A 235 -4.25 6.17 -1.17
CA SER A 235 -5.14 6.83 -0.22
C SER A 235 -5.62 8.15 -0.79
N GLN A 236 -6.93 8.28 -0.90
CA GLN A 236 -7.63 9.47 -1.43
C GLN A 236 -8.78 9.91 -0.53
N GLY A 237 -8.87 9.30 0.66
CA GLY A 237 -9.82 9.63 1.72
C GLY A 237 -9.08 9.69 3.05
N LEU A 238 -9.63 10.40 4.02
CA LEU A 238 -9.16 10.38 5.40
C LEU A 238 -10.36 10.52 6.32
N GLU A 239 -10.60 9.49 7.14
CA GLU A 239 -11.73 9.45 8.05
C GLU A 239 -11.28 9.33 9.51
N PHE A 240 -11.96 10.08 10.36
CA PHE A 240 -11.93 9.92 11.80
C PHE A 240 -13.29 9.40 12.27
N ASP A 241 -13.30 8.25 12.92
CA ASP A 241 -14.51 7.84 13.65
C ASP A 241 -14.72 8.69 14.91
N SER A 242 -15.84 8.48 15.61
CA SER A 242 -16.14 9.23 16.83
C SER A 242 -15.16 9.00 17.97
N LYS A 243 -14.32 7.97 17.90
CA LYS A 243 -13.24 7.72 18.87
C LYS A 243 -11.90 8.32 18.42
N GLY A 244 -11.88 9.01 17.27
CA GLY A 244 -10.70 9.63 16.69
C GLY A 244 -9.67 8.63 16.13
N ARG A 245 -10.11 7.39 15.82
CA ARG A 245 -9.26 6.42 15.10
C ARG A 245 -9.20 6.81 13.63
N VAL A 246 -8.05 6.58 13.00
CA VAL A 246 -7.75 7.09 11.65
C VAL A 246 -7.94 5.99 10.62
N TYR A 247 -8.66 6.29 9.54
CA TYR A 247 -8.86 5.36 8.44
C TYR A 247 -8.68 6.03 7.07
N SER A 248 -8.41 5.23 6.06
CA SER A 248 -8.51 5.66 4.66
C SER A 248 -8.93 4.50 3.77
N GLY A 249 -9.70 4.81 2.72
CA GLY A 249 -10.01 3.89 1.63
C GLY A 249 -8.76 3.48 0.84
N HIS A 250 -8.93 2.45 0.01
CA HIS A 250 -7.93 1.95 -0.92
C HIS A 250 -8.60 1.43 -2.18
N ASN A 251 -7.98 1.70 -3.32
CA ASN A 251 -8.40 1.20 -4.61
C ASN A 251 -8.12 -0.30 -4.89
N GLY A 252 -7.99 -1.13 -3.86
CA GLY A 252 -7.80 -2.59 -3.95
C GLY A 252 -9.12 -3.34 -4.13
N GLY A 253 -9.05 -4.61 -4.55
CA GLY A 253 -10.23 -5.50 -4.76
C GLY A 253 -10.41 -6.56 -3.67
N ASN A 254 -9.83 -6.35 -2.50
CA ASN A 254 -9.83 -7.33 -1.39
C ASN A 254 -9.87 -6.64 -0.03
N THR A 255 -10.32 -5.38 0.01
CA THR A 255 -10.37 -4.56 1.21
C THR A 255 -11.30 -3.37 1.04
N ARG A 256 -11.74 -2.80 2.17
CA ARG A 256 -12.35 -1.46 2.25
C ARG A 256 -11.41 -0.41 2.81
N GLY A 257 -10.11 -0.68 2.88
CA GLY A 257 -9.09 0.28 3.29
C GLY A 257 -8.31 -0.14 4.52
N PHE A 258 -7.71 0.84 5.19
CA PHE A 258 -6.76 0.64 6.28
C PHE A 258 -7.19 1.40 7.53
N HIS A 259 -6.90 0.82 8.70
CA HIS A 259 -6.96 1.49 10.00
C HIS A 259 -5.53 1.86 10.42
N TYR A 260 -5.23 3.15 10.46
CA TYR A 260 -3.90 3.67 10.71
C TYR A 260 -3.64 3.94 12.18
N VAL A 261 -2.46 3.52 12.65
CA VAL A 261 -1.96 3.75 14.01
C VAL A 261 -0.65 4.52 13.97
N GLN A 262 -0.40 5.29 15.03
CA GLN A 262 0.73 6.22 15.08
C GLN A 262 2.08 5.49 15.00
N GLY A 263 2.90 5.88 14.03
CA GLY A 263 4.21 5.31 13.75
C GLY A 263 4.15 3.93 13.08
N GLY A 264 3.00 3.51 12.57
CA GLY A 264 2.84 2.23 11.88
C GLY A 264 3.42 2.22 10.46
N TYR A 265 3.91 1.05 10.04
CA TYR A 265 4.30 0.76 8.66
C TYR A 265 3.30 -0.23 8.03
N PHE A 266 2.76 0.10 6.87
CA PHE A 266 1.69 -0.63 6.21
C PHE A 266 2.14 -1.18 4.86
N GLN A 267 1.49 -2.25 4.42
CA GLN A 267 1.72 -2.84 3.10
C GLN A 267 1.54 -1.77 2.01
N LYS A 268 2.44 -1.73 1.03
CA LYS A 268 2.29 -0.96 -0.21
C LYS A 268 2.82 -1.74 -1.42
N GLY A 269 2.50 -1.27 -2.62
CA GLY A 269 3.12 -1.78 -3.86
C GLY A 269 4.60 -1.43 -3.94
N PHE A 270 5.47 -2.23 -3.31
CA PHE A 270 6.90 -1.93 -3.15
C PHE A 270 7.66 -1.75 -4.48
N SER A 271 7.23 -2.44 -5.54
CA SER A 271 7.85 -2.34 -6.87
C SER A 271 7.66 -0.95 -7.49
N LYS A 272 6.47 -0.36 -7.34
CA LYS A 272 6.07 0.92 -7.96
C LYS A 272 6.23 2.11 -7.01
N HIS A 273 5.89 1.91 -5.74
CA HIS A 273 5.81 2.95 -4.70
C HIS A 273 7.02 2.94 -3.76
N GLY A 274 8.03 2.13 -4.07
CA GLY A 274 9.30 2.03 -3.37
C GLY A 274 9.24 1.38 -1.98
N PRO A 275 10.40 1.24 -1.31
CA PRO A 275 10.50 0.62 0.01
C PRO A 275 9.90 1.52 1.11
N LEU A 276 9.67 0.94 2.29
CA LEU A 276 9.40 1.72 3.49
C LEU A 276 10.65 2.49 3.90
N SER A 277 10.47 3.66 4.53
CA SER A 277 11.57 4.51 4.99
C SER A 277 12.44 3.84 6.05
N ASN A 278 11.89 2.85 6.78
CA ASN A 278 12.64 2.04 7.73
C ASN A 278 13.05 0.69 7.12
N PRO A 279 14.34 0.47 6.80
CA PRO A 279 14.81 -0.81 6.28
C PRO A 279 14.74 -1.94 7.32
N PHE A 280 14.56 -1.60 8.60
CA PHE A 280 14.43 -2.55 9.70
C PHE A 280 12.98 -2.72 10.17
N SER A 281 12.00 -2.35 9.34
CA SER A 281 10.59 -2.57 9.70
C SER A 281 10.31 -4.06 9.93
N LEU A 282 10.98 -4.96 9.21
CA LEU A 282 10.89 -6.44 9.34
C LEU A 282 9.43 -6.94 9.47
N GLY A 283 8.57 -6.35 8.65
CA GLY A 283 7.13 -6.55 8.65
C GLY A 283 6.38 -5.25 8.35
N TYR A 284 5.07 -5.40 8.13
CA TYR A 284 4.14 -4.31 7.88
C TYR A 284 2.71 -4.78 8.18
N PHE A 285 1.79 -3.83 8.40
CA PHE A 285 0.37 -4.14 8.59
C PHE A 285 -0.36 -4.35 7.26
N PRO A 286 -1.23 -5.37 7.18
CA PRO A 286 -2.12 -5.54 6.04
C PRO A 286 -3.28 -4.53 6.09
N ALA A 287 -4.07 -4.50 5.02
CA ALA A 287 -5.35 -3.79 5.03
C ALA A 287 -6.36 -4.44 6.00
N MET A 288 -7.44 -3.73 6.34
CA MET A 288 -8.55 -4.32 7.10
C MET A 288 -9.08 -5.54 6.35
N LYS A 289 -9.24 -6.66 7.06
CA LYS A 289 -9.70 -7.93 6.44
C LYS A 289 -11.07 -7.72 5.79
N HIS A 290 -11.21 -8.22 4.58
CA HIS A 290 -12.44 -8.16 3.79
C HIS A 290 -12.50 -9.34 2.82
N ALA A 291 -13.69 -9.66 2.33
CA ALA A 291 -13.84 -10.58 1.21
C ALA A 291 -13.27 -9.96 -0.09
N ASN A 292 -13.05 -10.78 -1.11
CA ASN A 292 -12.72 -10.24 -2.43
C ASN A 292 -13.94 -9.49 -2.99
N VAL A 293 -13.71 -8.30 -3.51
CA VAL A 293 -14.72 -7.40 -4.09
C VAL A 293 -14.18 -6.80 -5.39
N PRO A 294 -15.06 -6.32 -6.29
CA PRO A 294 -14.61 -5.51 -7.41
C PRO A 294 -13.71 -4.36 -6.93
N ARG A 295 -12.74 -4.01 -7.77
CA ARG A 295 -11.78 -2.95 -7.45
C ARG A 295 -12.52 -1.65 -7.08
N PHE A 296 -11.98 -1.02 -6.02
CA PHE A 296 -11.99 0.35 -5.51
C PHE A 296 -13.18 0.88 -4.66
N THR A 297 -12.85 1.28 -3.43
CA THR A 297 -13.48 2.35 -2.65
C THR A 297 -12.36 3.31 -2.22
N HIS A 298 -12.42 4.56 -2.66
CA HIS A 298 -11.35 5.55 -2.45
C HIS A 298 -11.51 6.34 -1.15
N ASP A 299 -12.76 6.66 -0.84
CA ASP A 299 -13.15 7.47 0.31
C ASP A 299 -14.38 6.86 0.99
N PHE A 300 -14.50 7.06 2.29
CA PHE A 300 -15.62 6.56 3.08
C PHE A 300 -15.78 7.35 4.38
N ILE A 301 -16.96 7.25 4.97
CA ILE A 301 -17.21 7.66 6.35
C ILE A 301 -17.60 6.46 7.21
N ILE A 302 -17.36 6.56 8.52
CA ILE A 302 -18.01 5.72 9.53
C ILE A 302 -19.14 6.57 10.12
N TYR A 303 -20.37 6.20 9.79
CA TYR A 303 -21.53 7.04 10.05
C TYR A 303 -21.90 7.03 11.54
N ASP A 304 -21.81 8.20 12.19
CA ASP A 304 -22.19 8.41 13.60
C ASP A 304 -22.87 9.78 13.76
N SER A 305 -23.96 9.96 13.00
CA SER A 305 -24.56 11.27 12.76
C SER A 305 -26.06 11.38 13.11
N GLY A 306 -26.65 10.32 13.64
CA GLY A 306 -27.95 10.36 14.33
C GLY A 306 -29.23 10.46 13.47
N GLN A 307 -29.16 10.95 12.22
CA GLN A 307 -30.36 11.20 11.40
C GLN A 307 -30.89 9.97 10.66
N LEU A 308 -30.02 9.13 10.10
CA LEU A 308 -30.41 7.89 9.43
C LEU A 308 -30.95 6.88 10.48
N PRO A 309 -31.84 5.96 10.06
CA PRO A 309 -32.34 4.90 10.94
C PRO A 309 -31.22 4.15 11.68
N GLN A 310 -31.50 3.70 12.90
CA GLN A 310 -30.50 3.12 13.82
C GLN A 310 -29.62 2.02 13.20
N LYS A 311 -30.15 1.23 12.25
CA LYS A 311 -29.42 0.16 11.54
C LYS A 311 -28.22 0.65 10.71
N TYR A 312 -28.12 1.95 10.44
CA TYR A 312 -27.01 2.57 9.71
C TYR A 312 -25.93 3.15 10.63
N GLN A 313 -26.20 3.32 11.93
CA GLN A 313 -25.24 3.87 12.88
C GLN A 313 -24.05 2.93 13.07
N GLY A 314 -22.84 3.48 13.08
CA GLY A 314 -21.59 2.74 13.18
C GLY A 314 -21.19 1.98 11.91
N MET A 315 -21.95 2.09 10.82
CA MET A 315 -21.63 1.43 9.54
C MET A 315 -20.68 2.28 8.69
N LEU A 316 -19.87 1.62 7.89
CA LEU A 316 -19.02 2.26 6.89
C LEU A 316 -19.84 2.52 5.62
N PHE A 317 -19.78 3.73 5.09
CA PHE A 317 -20.32 4.08 3.76
C PHE A 317 -19.19 4.54 2.86
N GLY A 318 -18.94 3.80 1.78
CA GLY A 318 -17.83 4.05 0.87
C GLY A 318 -18.29 4.35 -0.55
N VAL A 319 -17.64 5.30 -1.22
CA VAL A 319 -17.92 5.59 -2.63
C VAL A 319 -17.23 4.58 -3.53
N GLU A 320 -17.93 4.13 -4.56
CA GLU A 320 -17.44 3.24 -5.60
C GLU A 320 -17.50 3.93 -6.99
N PRO A 321 -16.71 5.00 -7.27
CA PRO A 321 -16.57 5.66 -8.59
C PRO A 321 -16.74 4.82 -9.88
N MET A 322 -15.86 3.85 -10.19
CA MET A 322 -15.99 3.04 -11.41
C MET A 322 -17.20 2.09 -11.43
N GLN A 323 -17.81 1.77 -10.28
CA GLN A 323 -19.08 1.06 -10.25
C GLN A 323 -20.30 1.99 -10.25
N GLY A 324 -20.12 3.29 -10.03
CA GLY A 324 -21.22 4.25 -9.96
C GLY A 324 -22.19 3.93 -8.82
N GLN A 325 -21.68 3.67 -7.62
CA GLN A 325 -22.50 3.35 -6.45
C GLN A 325 -21.84 3.78 -5.14
N VAL A 326 -22.60 3.71 -4.06
CA VAL A 326 -22.10 3.77 -2.68
C VAL A 326 -22.35 2.41 -2.05
N VAL A 327 -21.36 1.89 -1.34
CA VAL A 327 -21.44 0.65 -0.57
C VAL A 327 -21.63 0.94 0.91
N GLN A 328 -22.48 0.15 1.56
CA GLN A 328 -22.53 0.06 3.02
C GLN A 328 -21.84 -1.22 3.46
N SER A 329 -20.92 -1.11 4.42
CA SER A 329 -20.24 -2.24 5.03
C SER A 329 -20.34 -2.20 6.56
N GLU A 330 -20.49 -3.36 7.17
CA GLU A 330 -20.27 -3.56 8.59
C GLU A 330 -18.77 -3.42 8.90
N ILE A 331 -18.42 -2.78 10.03
CA ILE A 331 -17.06 -2.71 10.57
C ILE A 331 -17.05 -3.33 11.98
N THR A 332 -16.23 -4.36 12.19
CA THR A 332 -16.14 -5.09 13.45
C THR A 332 -14.70 -5.17 13.93
N ALA A 333 -14.51 -5.13 15.25
CA ALA A 333 -13.19 -5.24 15.85
C ALA A 333 -12.52 -6.59 15.49
N ASP A 334 -11.22 -6.55 15.23
CA ASP A 334 -10.35 -7.68 14.96
C ASP A 334 -9.04 -7.48 15.73
N GLY A 335 -9.08 -7.77 17.03
CA GLY A 335 -8.01 -7.43 17.96
C GLY A 335 -7.80 -5.91 18.04
N SER A 336 -6.57 -5.46 17.81
CA SER A 336 -6.18 -4.04 17.78
C SER A 336 -6.61 -3.28 16.52
N THR A 337 -7.21 -3.97 15.53
CA THR A 337 -7.72 -3.38 14.29
C THR A 337 -9.15 -3.81 13.98
N PHE A 338 -9.55 -3.82 12.70
CA PHE A 338 -10.92 -4.06 12.26
C PHE A 338 -10.94 -4.93 11.02
N ARG A 339 -12.10 -5.56 10.81
CA ARG A 339 -12.50 -6.21 9.57
C ARG A 339 -13.79 -5.61 9.07
N THR A 340 -14.05 -5.76 7.78
CA THR A 340 -15.23 -5.18 7.13
C THR A 340 -16.00 -6.23 6.34
N LYS A 341 -17.31 -6.02 6.17
CA LYS A 341 -18.18 -6.88 5.36
C LYS A 341 -19.26 -6.06 4.67
N ASP A 342 -19.34 -6.14 3.35
CA ASP A 342 -20.39 -5.47 2.57
C ASP A 342 -21.77 -6.01 2.90
N ILE A 343 -22.75 -5.10 2.99
CA ILE A 343 -24.14 -5.39 3.35
C ILE A 343 -25.08 -5.07 2.19
N ILE A 344 -25.14 -3.80 1.78
CA ILE A 344 -26.00 -3.32 0.68
C ILE A 344 -25.30 -2.22 -0.13
N ARG A 345 -25.94 -1.80 -1.23
CA ARG A 345 -25.58 -0.61 -2.01
C ARG A 345 -26.65 0.47 -1.81
N PRO A 346 -26.53 1.32 -0.77
CA PRO A 346 -27.58 2.29 -0.42
C PRO A 346 -27.83 3.36 -1.48
N ILE A 347 -26.88 3.57 -2.39
CA ILE A 347 -27.05 4.41 -3.59
C ILE A 347 -26.49 3.62 -4.76
N ALA A 348 -27.34 3.26 -5.72
CA ALA A 348 -26.92 2.62 -6.97
C ALA A 348 -27.69 3.25 -8.13
N THR A 349 -27.12 3.28 -9.33
CA THR A 349 -27.80 3.84 -10.51
C THR A 349 -27.40 3.09 -11.78
N ASN A 350 -28.24 3.18 -12.80
CA ASN A 350 -27.88 2.76 -14.16
C ASN A 350 -27.37 3.94 -15.02
N ASP A 351 -27.34 5.17 -14.47
CA ASP A 351 -26.64 6.29 -15.08
C ASP A 351 -25.13 6.02 -15.01
N LYS A 352 -24.56 5.72 -16.17
CA LYS A 352 -23.15 5.39 -16.25
C LYS A 352 -22.24 6.60 -16.12
N ARG A 353 -22.74 7.84 -16.07
CA ARG A 353 -21.90 9.04 -15.79
C ARG A 353 -21.76 9.34 -14.30
N PHE A 354 -22.55 8.70 -13.42
CA PHE A 354 -22.38 8.87 -11.97
C PHE A 354 -21.01 8.33 -11.52
N ARG A 355 -20.16 9.22 -11.04
CA ARG A 355 -18.79 9.00 -10.57
C ARG A 355 -18.65 9.64 -9.19
N PRO A 356 -19.17 8.97 -8.15
CA PRO A 356 -19.01 9.49 -6.79
C PRO A 356 -17.53 9.49 -6.44
N VAL A 357 -17.00 10.56 -5.86
CA VAL A 357 -15.56 10.66 -5.52
C VAL A 357 -15.28 11.13 -4.10
N GLN A 358 -16.31 11.64 -3.42
CA GLN A 358 -16.20 12.16 -2.06
C GLN A 358 -17.51 11.90 -1.30
N ILE A 359 -17.42 11.66 0.01
CA ILE A 359 -18.55 11.38 0.89
C ILE A 359 -18.32 11.95 2.29
N GLN A 360 -19.32 12.63 2.86
CA GLN A 360 -19.28 13.15 4.24
C GLN A 360 -20.64 13.10 4.91
N ASP A 361 -20.66 12.98 6.23
CA ASP A 361 -21.83 13.29 7.04
C ASP A 361 -21.89 14.79 7.36
N GLY A 362 -23.10 15.36 7.32
CA GLY A 362 -23.33 16.80 7.43
C GLY A 362 -23.91 17.27 8.77
N PRO A 363 -24.12 18.59 8.93
CA PRO A 363 -24.67 19.20 10.14
C PRO A 363 -26.11 18.76 10.47
N ASP A 364 -26.87 18.36 9.46
CA ASP A 364 -28.22 17.80 9.60
C ASP A 364 -28.22 16.30 9.91
N GLY A 365 -27.03 15.68 9.95
CA GLY A 365 -26.82 14.26 10.15
C GLY A 365 -27.07 13.41 8.90
N ALA A 366 -27.34 14.02 7.74
CA ALA A 366 -27.47 13.31 6.47
C ALA A 366 -26.08 12.92 5.91
N ILE A 367 -26.06 12.01 4.93
CA ILE A 367 -24.85 11.68 4.16
C ILE A 367 -24.87 12.46 2.83
N TYR A 368 -23.77 13.09 2.48
CA TYR A 368 -23.58 13.85 1.24
C TYR A 368 -22.56 13.14 0.37
N VAL A 369 -22.84 13.04 -0.93
CA VAL A 369 -21.99 12.36 -1.92
C VAL A 369 -21.74 13.30 -3.08
N SER A 370 -20.45 13.53 -3.36
CA SER A 370 -20.01 14.34 -4.49
C SER A 370 -19.79 13.49 -5.72
N ASP A 371 -20.30 13.94 -6.85
CA ASP A 371 -20.26 13.28 -8.15
C ASP A 371 -19.57 14.19 -9.17
N MET A 372 -18.47 13.72 -9.77
CA MET A 372 -17.81 14.44 -10.87
C MET A 372 -18.64 14.44 -12.17
N TYR A 373 -19.61 13.52 -12.28
CA TYR A 373 -20.47 13.32 -13.44
C TYR A 373 -19.71 13.08 -14.77
N GLU A 374 -18.82 12.10 -14.78
CA GLU A 374 -17.89 11.82 -15.88
C GLU A 374 -18.22 10.48 -16.58
N PRO A 375 -18.12 10.41 -17.93
CA PRO A 375 -18.32 9.14 -18.65
C PRO A 375 -17.23 8.12 -18.30
N GLN A 376 -16.03 8.57 -17.98
CA GLN A 376 -14.89 7.72 -17.66
C GLN A 376 -14.04 8.36 -16.55
N ILE A 377 -13.31 7.54 -15.80
CA ILE A 377 -12.38 8.01 -14.75
C ILE A 377 -10.97 7.44 -14.91
N SER A 378 -10.52 7.25 -16.16
CA SER A 378 -9.23 6.63 -16.47
C SER A 378 -8.14 7.70 -16.57
N HIS A 379 -7.03 7.47 -15.86
CA HIS A 379 -5.85 8.34 -15.89
C HIS A 379 -5.42 8.65 -17.33
N ARG A 380 -5.35 7.62 -18.17
CA ARG A 380 -4.86 7.70 -19.55
C ARG A 380 -5.72 8.62 -20.42
N GLU A 381 -7.04 8.49 -20.36
CA GLU A 381 -7.98 9.25 -21.19
C GLU A 381 -8.06 10.72 -20.73
N HIS A 382 -8.03 10.97 -19.42
CA HIS A 382 -7.99 12.34 -18.91
C HIS A 382 -6.75 13.09 -19.41
N PHE A 383 -5.58 12.43 -19.43
CA PHE A 383 -4.37 13.03 -19.98
C PHE A 383 -4.40 13.19 -21.51
N ALA A 384 -5.34 12.54 -22.20
CA ALA A 384 -5.63 12.77 -23.62
C ALA A 384 -6.63 13.92 -23.86
N GLY A 385 -7.06 14.62 -22.80
CA GLY A 385 -7.97 15.78 -22.88
C GLY A 385 -9.46 15.42 -22.84
N GLN A 386 -9.79 14.17 -22.52
CA GLN A 386 -11.17 13.68 -22.47
C GLN A 386 -11.74 13.83 -21.05
N ILE A 387 -12.06 15.07 -20.65
CA ILE A 387 -12.69 15.40 -19.36
C ILE A 387 -13.70 16.53 -19.52
N THR A 388 -14.84 16.43 -18.84
CA THR A 388 -15.88 17.46 -18.81
C THR A 388 -15.73 18.42 -17.65
N LYS A 389 -15.08 19.57 -17.86
CA LYS A 389 -14.71 20.50 -16.77
C LYS A 389 -15.86 21.23 -16.07
N ASP A 390 -17.06 21.22 -16.65
CA ASP A 390 -18.19 22.06 -16.21
C ASP A 390 -19.35 21.26 -15.59
N ASP A 391 -19.28 19.92 -15.66
CA ASP A 391 -20.26 19.01 -15.06
C ASP A 391 -19.92 18.74 -13.59
N GLY A 392 -20.92 18.45 -12.75
CA GLY A 392 -20.70 17.96 -11.38
C GLY A 392 -21.86 18.22 -10.44
N ARG A 393 -22.08 17.31 -9.47
CA ARG A 393 -23.27 17.30 -8.61
C ARG A 393 -22.94 16.88 -7.19
N ILE A 394 -23.76 17.29 -6.24
CA ILE A 394 -23.73 16.83 -4.86
C ILE A 394 -25.12 16.35 -4.47
N TYR A 395 -25.22 15.11 -4.00
CA TYR A 395 -26.46 14.49 -3.54
C TYR A 395 -26.47 14.37 -2.01
N ARG A 396 -27.67 14.43 -1.40
CA ARG A 396 -27.91 14.20 0.03
C ARG A 396 -28.81 12.99 0.23
N LEU A 397 -28.34 12.01 0.98
CA LEU A 397 -29.05 10.84 1.46
C LEU A 397 -29.46 11.05 2.91
N LYS A 398 -30.77 11.10 3.16
CA LYS A 398 -31.38 11.31 4.48
C LYS A 398 -32.44 10.27 4.79
N ALA A 399 -32.87 10.17 6.05
CA ALA A 399 -34.05 9.38 6.37
C ALA A 399 -35.28 9.97 5.64
N LYS A 400 -36.20 9.11 5.19
CA LYS A 400 -37.36 9.52 4.39
C LYS A 400 -38.21 10.61 5.07
N ASP A 401 -38.38 10.48 6.38
CA ASP A 401 -39.17 11.39 7.21
C ASP A 401 -38.30 12.39 7.99
N ALA A 402 -37.04 12.57 7.59
CA ALA A 402 -36.14 13.53 8.22
C ALA A 402 -36.66 14.96 8.07
N LYS A 403 -36.66 15.70 9.19
CA LYS A 403 -37.02 17.12 9.21
C LYS A 403 -35.86 17.96 8.69
N SER A 404 -36.18 19.07 8.00
CA SER A 404 -35.17 20.05 7.62
C SER A 404 -34.53 20.70 8.85
N LEU A 405 -33.25 21.03 8.74
CA LEU A 405 -32.48 21.68 9.79
C LEU A 405 -32.66 23.19 9.68
N ALA A 406 -33.12 23.82 10.76
CA ALA A 406 -33.23 25.28 10.80
C ALA A 406 -31.84 25.95 10.71
N PRO A 407 -31.71 27.13 10.10
CA PRO A 407 -30.44 27.85 10.05
C PRO A 407 -29.90 28.12 11.46
N PHE A 408 -28.59 27.97 11.64
CA PHE A 408 -27.93 28.10 12.94
C PHE A 408 -26.53 28.70 12.79
N ASP A 409 -25.93 29.06 13.93
CA ASP A 409 -24.56 29.55 13.98
C ASP A 409 -23.92 29.13 15.32
N LEU A 410 -23.09 28.08 15.30
CA LEU A 410 -22.42 27.59 16.51
C LEU A 410 -21.35 28.57 17.00
N SER A 411 -20.83 29.46 16.13
CA SER A 411 -19.85 30.47 16.54
C SER A 411 -20.41 31.49 17.54
N LYS A 412 -21.74 31.64 17.60
CA LYS A 412 -22.44 32.54 18.52
C LYS A 412 -22.83 31.90 19.85
N ARG A 413 -22.74 30.57 19.97
CA ARG A 413 -23.05 29.85 21.21
C ARG A 413 -22.05 30.21 22.31
N SER A 414 -22.53 30.35 23.55
CA SER A 414 -21.67 30.50 24.72
C SER A 414 -20.83 29.24 24.98
N THR A 415 -19.82 29.36 25.85
CA THR A 415 -18.96 28.24 26.24
C THR A 415 -19.76 27.08 26.84
N THR A 416 -20.75 27.35 27.69
CA THR A 416 -21.61 26.29 28.27
C THR A 416 -22.46 25.62 27.20
N GLU A 417 -23.11 26.39 26.32
CA GLU A 417 -23.92 25.82 25.24
C GLU A 417 -23.10 24.96 24.28
N LEU A 418 -21.83 25.32 24.01
CA LEU A 418 -20.94 24.46 23.21
C LEU A 418 -20.59 23.16 23.93
N ILE A 419 -20.42 23.19 25.26
CA ILE A 419 -20.15 21.98 26.06
C ILE A 419 -21.38 21.06 26.07
N ASP A 420 -22.60 21.61 26.14
CA ASP A 420 -23.85 20.84 26.09
C ASP A 420 -23.98 20.04 24.78
N LEU A 421 -23.33 20.48 23.70
CA LEU A 421 -23.33 19.77 22.41
C LEU A 421 -22.50 18.48 22.42
N PHE A 422 -21.73 18.19 23.47
CA PHE A 422 -20.98 16.92 23.58
C PHE A 422 -21.89 15.69 23.71
N ASP A 423 -23.15 15.89 24.11
CA ASP A 423 -24.19 14.85 24.15
C ASP A 423 -24.93 14.70 22.80
N SER A 424 -24.59 15.50 21.79
CA SER A 424 -25.22 15.42 20.47
C SER A 424 -24.99 14.05 19.82
N PRO A 425 -26.00 13.43 19.20
CA PRO A 425 -25.81 12.21 18.42
C PRO A 425 -25.05 12.47 17.11
N ASN A 426 -24.87 13.74 16.70
CA ASN A 426 -24.14 14.10 15.48
C ASN A 426 -22.65 14.32 15.75
N LYS A 427 -21.78 13.45 15.20
CA LYS A 427 -20.32 13.55 15.25
C LYS A 427 -19.81 14.92 14.81
N TRP A 428 -20.32 15.46 13.70
CA TRP A 428 -19.94 16.77 13.19
C TRP A 428 -20.20 17.89 14.22
N THR A 429 -21.36 17.83 14.89
CA THR A 429 -21.75 18.82 15.91
C THR A 429 -20.80 18.79 17.10
N ARG A 430 -20.49 17.60 17.62
CA ARG A 430 -19.54 17.43 18.75
C ARG A 430 -18.16 17.96 18.39
N GLN A 431 -17.62 17.54 17.23
CA GLN A 431 -16.29 17.93 16.78
C GLN A 431 -16.19 19.43 16.48
N THR A 432 -17.24 20.03 15.91
CA THR A 432 -17.29 21.47 15.66
C THR A 432 -17.33 22.26 16.97
N ALA A 433 -18.13 21.84 17.95
CA ALA A 433 -18.18 22.48 19.27
C ALA A 433 -16.81 22.40 19.99
N MET A 434 -16.18 21.22 19.98
CA MET A 434 -14.83 21.02 20.51
C MET A 434 -13.79 21.90 19.81
N ARG A 435 -13.81 21.99 18.47
CA ARG A 435 -12.92 22.87 17.71
C ARG A 435 -13.11 24.33 18.11
N LEU A 436 -14.35 24.82 18.18
CA LEU A 436 -14.66 26.21 18.56
C LEU A 436 -14.20 26.53 19.99
N LEU A 437 -14.37 25.61 20.95
CA LEU A 437 -13.82 25.77 22.30
C LEU A 437 -12.29 25.91 22.25
N GLY A 438 -11.63 25.07 21.44
CA GLY A 438 -10.18 25.13 21.20
C GLY A 438 -9.69 26.38 20.47
N ASP A 439 -10.48 26.92 19.54
CA ASP A 439 -10.20 28.19 18.84
C ASP A 439 -10.28 29.37 19.82
N ARG A 440 -11.34 29.42 20.65
CA ARG A 440 -11.57 30.50 21.63
C ARG A 440 -10.61 30.46 22.81
N LYS A 441 -10.23 29.26 23.26
CA LYS A 441 -9.42 29.01 24.46
C LYS A 441 -9.97 29.71 25.72
N ASP A 442 -11.29 29.81 25.82
CA ASP A 442 -11.96 30.38 26.98
C ASP A 442 -11.61 29.58 28.24
N LYS A 443 -10.94 30.25 29.18
CA LYS A 443 -10.49 29.62 30.43
C LYS A 443 -11.63 29.22 31.35
N THR A 444 -12.83 29.78 31.18
CA THR A 444 -14.01 29.37 31.95
C THR A 444 -14.49 27.96 31.59
N ALA A 445 -14.13 27.43 30.41
CA ALA A 445 -14.45 26.06 30.00
C ALA A 445 -13.71 25.02 30.85
N ILE A 446 -12.47 25.30 31.27
CA ILE A 446 -11.57 24.33 31.93
C ILE A 446 -12.21 23.66 33.17
N PRO A 447 -12.75 24.40 34.16
CA PRO A 447 -13.38 23.76 35.33
C PRO A 447 -14.62 22.92 34.95
N LEU A 448 -15.39 23.34 33.95
CA LEU A 448 -16.58 22.60 33.48
C LEU A 448 -16.18 21.28 32.82
N LEU A 449 -15.19 21.31 31.93
CA LEU A 449 -14.67 20.13 31.25
C LEU A 449 -14.00 19.15 32.22
N LYS A 450 -13.23 19.65 33.21
CA LYS A 450 -12.66 18.81 34.29
C LYS A 450 -13.75 18.12 35.11
N ARG A 451 -14.90 18.78 35.33
CA ARG A 451 -16.06 18.17 36.00
C ARG A 451 -16.65 17.03 35.17
N ILE A 452 -16.83 17.22 33.85
CA ILE A 452 -17.36 16.17 32.96
C ILE A 452 -16.48 14.91 33.03
N LEU A 453 -15.16 15.06 32.88
CA LEU A 453 -14.21 13.95 33.00
C LEU A 453 -14.22 13.24 34.36
N LYS A 454 -14.67 13.90 35.42
CA LYS A 454 -14.75 13.30 36.75
C LYS A 454 -16.02 12.50 36.95
N VAL A 455 -17.13 12.90 36.33
CA VAL A 455 -18.47 12.38 36.64
C VAL A 455 -19.08 11.54 35.52
N GLN A 456 -18.58 11.65 34.29
CA GLN A 456 -19.10 10.94 33.12
C GLN A 456 -18.09 9.95 32.54
N THR A 457 -18.59 9.03 31.71
CA THR A 457 -17.81 8.10 30.86
C THR A 457 -18.33 8.17 29.42
N GLY A 458 -17.75 7.43 28.48
CA GLY A 458 -18.20 7.41 27.09
C GLY A 458 -17.82 8.65 26.30
N GLN A 459 -18.64 8.96 25.28
CA GLN A 459 -18.33 10.01 24.30
C GLN A 459 -18.15 11.40 24.91
N PRO A 460 -19.04 11.90 25.80
CA PRO A 460 -18.88 13.26 26.35
C PRO A 460 -17.60 13.44 27.16
N ALA A 461 -17.16 12.40 27.89
CA ALA A 461 -15.89 12.40 28.59
C ALA A 461 -14.71 12.50 27.62
N LEU A 462 -14.76 11.79 26.49
CA LEU A 462 -13.74 11.86 25.46
C LEU A 462 -13.66 13.25 24.79
N GLU A 463 -14.80 13.83 24.42
CA GLU A 463 -14.87 15.20 23.88
C GLU A 463 -14.29 16.21 24.89
N ALA A 464 -14.59 16.03 26.18
CA ALA A 464 -14.06 16.89 27.24
C ALA A 464 -12.54 16.81 27.39
N LEU A 465 -11.95 15.61 27.26
CA LEU A 465 -10.49 15.43 27.25
C LEU A 465 -9.85 16.22 26.10
N TRP A 466 -10.38 16.07 24.89
CA TRP A 466 -9.86 16.76 23.72
C TRP A 466 -10.03 18.28 23.84
N ALA A 467 -11.20 18.76 24.24
CA ALA A 467 -11.45 20.19 24.46
C ALA A 467 -10.51 20.79 25.53
N LEU A 468 -10.20 20.03 26.59
CA LEU A 468 -9.19 20.43 27.59
C LEU A 468 -7.80 20.54 26.99
N ASN A 469 -7.40 19.59 26.15
CA ASN A 469 -6.12 19.67 25.44
C ASN A 469 -6.04 20.91 24.55
N LEU A 470 -7.06 21.16 23.73
CA LEU A 470 -7.09 22.31 22.81
C LEU A 470 -7.13 23.66 23.53
N SER A 471 -7.81 23.73 24.69
CA SER A 471 -7.97 24.95 25.49
C SER A 471 -6.78 25.22 26.45
N GLY A 472 -5.78 24.32 26.45
CA GLY A 472 -4.61 24.40 27.33
C GLY A 472 -4.88 24.06 28.80
N GLY A 473 -5.91 23.25 29.07
CA GLY A 473 -6.26 22.71 30.38
C GLY A 473 -5.74 21.29 30.66
N PHE A 474 -5.06 20.65 29.69
CA PHE A 474 -4.45 19.34 29.85
C PHE A 474 -3.04 19.42 30.47
N ASP A 475 -3.02 19.39 31.80
CA ASP A 475 -1.82 19.40 32.65
C ASP A 475 -1.45 18.00 33.15
N GLU A 476 -0.28 17.87 33.79
CA GLU A 476 0.22 16.58 34.30
C GLU A 476 -0.69 15.97 35.37
N GLN A 477 -1.29 16.79 36.24
CA GLN A 477 -2.15 16.30 37.31
C GLN A 477 -3.42 15.67 36.72
N LEU A 478 -4.05 16.35 35.78
CA LEU A 478 -5.21 15.83 35.06
C LEU A 478 -4.83 14.57 34.29
N ALA A 479 -3.68 14.56 33.61
CA ALA A 479 -3.25 13.39 32.85
C ALA A 479 -3.07 12.15 33.73
N LEU A 480 -2.48 12.29 34.93
CA LEU A 480 -2.36 11.18 35.89
C LEU A 480 -3.73 10.66 36.39
N GLN A 481 -4.74 11.54 36.44
CA GLN A 481 -6.12 11.15 36.75
C GLN A 481 -6.77 10.43 35.57
N THR A 482 -6.64 10.94 34.35
CA THR A 482 -7.29 10.37 33.17
C THR A 482 -6.63 9.07 32.69
N LEU A 483 -5.36 8.82 33.04
CA LEU A 483 -4.73 7.49 32.93
C LEU A 483 -5.36 6.41 33.85
N LYS A 484 -6.28 6.80 34.74
CA LYS A 484 -7.09 5.91 35.60
C LYS A 484 -8.57 5.91 35.21
N HIS A 485 -8.94 6.61 34.14
CA HIS A 485 -10.35 6.81 33.79
C HIS A 485 -11.03 5.48 33.44
N GLY A 486 -12.31 5.33 33.79
CA GLY A 486 -13.07 4.09 33.52
C GLY A 486 -13.27 3.81 32.03
N ASP A 487 -13.33 4.87 31.22
CA ASP A 487 -13.43 4.79 29.77
C ASP A 487 -12.07 4.54 29.09
N LEU A 488 -12.00 3.52 28.23
CA LEU A 488 -10.77 3.11 27.55
C LEU A 488 -10.27 4.13 26.52
N ASP A 489 -11.17 4.85 25.84
CA ASP A 489 -10.78 5.81 24.82
C ASP A 489 -10.15 7.05 25.48
N VAL A 490 -10.69 7.48 26.63
CA VAL A 490 -10.07 8.52 27.47
C VAL A 490 -8.66 8.11 27.90
N ARG A 491 -8.46 6.85 28.33
CA ARG A 491 -7.11 6.35 28.69
C ARG A 491 -6.18 6.35 27.48
N SER A 492 -6.61 5.79 26.35
CA SER A 492 -5.84 5.71 25.10
C SER A 492 -5.41 7.11 24.61
N TRP A 493 -6.34 8.06 24.55
CA TRP A 493 -6.03 9.42 24.13
C TRP A 493 -5.15 10.16 25.12
N THR A 494 -5.33 9.95 26.43
CA THR A 494 -4.42 10.50 27.44
C THR A 494 -2.99 10.03 27.20
N VAL A 495 -2.78 8.74 26.90
CA VAL A 495 -1.45 8.18 26.54
C VAL A 495 -0.89 8.87 25.29
N ARG A 496 -1.69 9.00 24.22
CA ARG A 496 -1.27 9.65 22.96
C ARG A 496 -0.86 11.11 23.16
N LEU A 497 -1.71 11.91 23.82
CA LEU A 497 -1.49 13.34 24.05
C LEU A 497 -0.25 13.60 24.91
N LEU A 498 -0.02 12.80 25.95
CA LEU A 498 1.20 12.87 26.76
C LEU A 498 2.45 12.57 25.92
N CYS A 499 2.43 11.49 25.15
CA CYS A 499 3.62 10.98 24.47
C CYS A 499 3.91 11.69 23.14
N ASP A 500 3.01 12.53 22.63
CA ASP A 500 3.26 13.40 21.48
C ASP A 500 4.31 14.48 21.71
N ARG A 501 4.67 14.71 22.98
CA ARG A 501 5.79 15.54 23.42
C ARG A 501 7.14 14.81 23.34
N LYS A 502 7.15 13.51 23.02
CA LYS A 502 8.33 12.62 22.90
C LYS A 502 9.14 12.41 24.19
N GLN A 503 8.69 12.97 25.30
CA GLN A 503 9.24 12.78 26.63
C GLN A 503 8.13 13.08 27.66
N VAL A 504 8.17 12.39 28.80
CA VAL A 504 7.28 12.62 29.93
C VAL A 504 8.04 12.76 31.23
N SER A 505 7.39 13.27 32.28
CA SER A 505 7.97 13.34 33.63
C SER A 505 8.19 11.93 34.21
N LYS A 506 8.99 11.81 35.28
CA LYS A 506 9.24 10.52 35.95
C LYS A 506 7.96 9.90 36.51
N SER A 507 7.08 10.71 37.09
CA SER A 507 5.76 10.32 37.62
C SER A 507 4.87 9.74 36.52
N VAL A 508 4.78 10.43 35.38
CA VAL A 508 4.00 9.96 34.23
C VAL A 508 4.62 8.70 33.62
N ALA A 509 5.94 8.66 33.43
CA ALA A 509 6.63 7.46 32.94
C ALA A 509 6.32 6.25 33.81
N LYS A 510 6.47 6.38 35.15
CA LYS A 510 6.11 5.33 36.09
C LYS A 510 4.66 4.87 35.91
N ARG A 511 3.71 5.82 35.79
CA ARG A 511 2.30 5.48 35.62
C ARG A 511 2.03 4.71 34.32
N LEU A 512 2.67 5.09 33.20
CA LEU A 512 2.54 4.39 31.92
C LEU A 512 3.14 2.98 31.99
N ILE A 513 4.26 2.82 32.71
CA ILE A 513 4.92 1.52 32.93
C ILE A 513 4.03 0.61 33.78
N ASP A 514 3.46 1.12 34.87
CA ASP A 514 2.54 0.38 35.74
C ASP A 514 1.27 -0.03 34.94
N MET A 515 0.75 0.87 34.10
CA MET A 515 -0.41 0.62 33.24
C MET A 515 -0.15 -0.47 32.19
N ALA A 516 1.07 -0.53 31.64
CA ALA A 516 1.47 -1.57 30.70
C ALA A 516 1.50 -3.00 31.29
N VAL A 517 1.40 -3.14 32.62
CA VAL A 517 1.27 -4.45 33.29
C VAL A 517 -0.19 -4.89 33.38
N SER A 518 -1.11 -3.95 33.60
CA SER A 518 -2.48 -4.27 34.04
C SER A 518 -3.57 -3.86 33.05
N GLU A 519 -3.24 -3.21 31.93
CA GLU A 519 -4.24 -2.75 30.98
C GLU A 519 -4.81 -3.92 30.17
N GLU A 520 -6.13 -4.13 30.29
CA GLU A 520 -6.84 -5.23 29.67
C GLU A 520 -7.29 -4.91 28.23
N ALA A 521 -7.48 -3.63 27.89
CA ALA A 521 -7.97 -3.24 26.58
C ALA A 521 -6.84 -3.23 25.53
N VAL A 522 -6.94 -4.11 24.53
CA VAL A 522 -5.97 -4.25 23.42
C VAL A 522 -5.71 -2.92 22.68
N HIS A 523 -6.74 -2.08 22.50
CA HIS A 523 -6.57 -0.77 21.86
C HIS A 523 -5.71 0.20 22.68
N VAL A 524 -5.79 0.12 24.01
CA VAL A 524 -4.98 0.95 24.90
C VAL A 524 -3.55 0.43 24.96
N ARG A 525 -3.35 -0.91 25.02
CA ARG A 525 -2.03 -1.53 24.85
C ARG A 525 -1.37 -1.17 23.52
N SER A 526 -2.15 -1.16 22.43
CA SER A 526 -1.70 -0.72 21.10
C SER A 526 -1.21 0.73 21.11
N GLN A 527 -1.94 1.64 21.76
CA GLN A 527 -1.49 3.03 21.90
C GLN A 527 -0.27 3.17 22.82
N LEU A 528 -0.14 2.36 23.88
CA LEU A 528 1.07 2.30 24.71
C LEU A 528 2.29 1.85 23.88
N ALA A 529 2.14 0.83 23.03
CA ALA A 529 3.20 0.38 22.12
C ALA A 529 3.61 1.48 21.12
N CYS A 530 2.64 2.15 20.49
CA CYS A 530 2.88 3.31 19.61
C CYS A 530 3.65 4.42 20.35
N SER A 531 3.30 4.65 21.61
CA SER A 531 3.89 5.71 22.44
C SER A 531 5.30 5.36 22.92
N ALA A 532 5.54 4.10 23.27
CA ALA A 532 6.86 3.61 23.67
C ALA A 532 7.91 3.79 22.57
N LYS A 533 7.51 3.63 21.29
CA LYS A 533 8.36 3.96 20.12
C LYS A 533 8.82 5.42 20.14
N ARG A 534 8.00 6.35 20.63
CA ARG A 534 8.26 7.81 20.61
C ARG A 534 9.07 8.30 21.81
N LEU A 535 8.96 7.63 22.95
CA LEU A 535 9.65 8.00 24.20
C LEU A 535 11.14 7.60 24.18
N PRO A 536 12.02 8.24 24.98
CA PRO A 536 13.40 7.81 25.14
C PRO A 536 13.51 6.39 25.72
N ALA A 537 14.64 5.71 25.52
CA ALA A 537 14.81 4.29 25.88
C ALA A 537 14.50 3.99 27.36
N ASN A 538 14.94 4.85 28.27
CA ASN A 538 14.70 4.72 29.71
C ASN A 538 13.22 4.85 30.14
N GLN A 539 12.34 5.33 29.25
CA GLN A 539 10.89 5.43 29.47
C GLN A 539 10.12 4.42 28.63
N GLY A 540 10.52 4.24 27.36
CA GLY A 540 9.84 3.38 26.40
C GLY A 540 10.12 1.89 26.61
N LEU A 541 11.37 1.48 26.85
CA LEU A 541 11.71 0.05 26.98
C LEU A 541 11.04 -0.62 28.18
N PRO A 542 10.88 0.01 29.36
CA PRO A 542 10.11 -0.58 30.46
C PRO A 542 8.62 -0.80 30.12
N ILE A 543 8.01 0.10 29.31
CA ILE A 543 6.64 -0.11 28.79
C ILE A 543 6.63 -1.32 27.87
N VAL A 544 7.55 -1.38 26.90
CA VAL A 544 7.67 -2.51 25.96
C VAL A 544 7.86 -3.83 26.69
N ARG A 545 8.76 -3.88 27.67
CA ARG A 545 9.02 -5.08 28.48
C ARG A 545 7.75 -5.64 29.10
N ASN A 546 6.91 -4.79 29.69
CA ASN A 546 5.66 -5.22 30.31
C ASN A 546 4.63 -5.66 29.26
N LEU A 547 4.51 -4.94 28.14
CA LEU A 547 3.61 -5.32 27.05
C LEU A 547 4.02 -6.66 26.39
N LEU A 548 5.31 -6.97 26.32
CA LEU A 548 5.81 -8.25 25.81
C LEU A 548 5.39 -9.44 26.68
N SER A 549 4.97 -9.23 27.92
CA SER A 549 4.48 -10.29 28.81
C SER A 549 3.01 -10.68 28.57
N HIS A 550 2.26 -9.91 27.78
CA HIS A 550 0.86 -10.22 27.43
C HIS A 550 0.79 -11.31 26.35
N SER A 551 0.56 -12.55 26.77
CA SER A 551 0.52 -13.71 25.85
C SER A 551 -0.73 -13.74 24.98
N GLU A 552 -1.80 -13.05 25.38
CA GLU A 552 -3.03 -12.90 24.59
C GLU A 552 -2.82 -12.09 23.30
N ASP A 553 -1.76 -11.26 23.24
CA ASP A 553 -1.49 -10.38 22.11
C ASP A 553 -0.63 -11.04 21.02
N VAL A 554 -0.14 -12.26 21.24
CA VAL A 554 0.80 -12.94 20.33
C VAL A 554 0.24 -13.13 18.92
N GLY A 555 -1.07 -13.35 18.82
CA GLY A 555 -1.80 -13.49 17.55
C GLY A 555 -2.48 -12.21 17.07
N ASP A 556 -2.30 -11.08 17.78
CA ASP A 556 -2.91 -9.81 17.39
C ASP A 556 -2.31 -9.28 16.08
N VAL A 557 -3.11 -8.54 15.31
CA VAL A 557 -2.71 -8.05 13.99
C VAL A 557 -1.65 -6.95 14.08
N HIS A 558 -1.74 -6.04 15.05
CA HIS A 558 -0.81 -4.90 15.15
C HIS A 558 0.27 -5.05 16.22
N LEU A 559 -0.08 -5.52 17.42
CA LEU A 559 0.77 -5.45 18.60
C LEU A 559 2.15 -6.07 18.43
N PRO A 560 2.33 -7.26 17.84
CA PRO A 560 3.65 -7.85 17.65
C PRO A 560 4.62 -6.93 16.90
N LEU A 561 4.16 -6.29 15.82
CA LEU A 561 5.00 -5.36 15.05
C LEU A 561 5.11 -3.99 15.72
N LEU A 562 4.09 -3.48 16.41
CA LEU A 562 4.21 -2.24 17.17
C LEU A 562 5.30 -2.35 18.26
N LEU A 563 5.31 -3.47 18.98
CA LEU A 563 6.33 -3.75 19.99
C LEU A 563 7.71 -3.93 19.37
N TRP A 564 7.80 -4.66 18.25
CA TRP A 564 9.04 -4.73 17.48
C TRP A 564 9.55 -3.34 17.08
N TRP A 565 8.71 -2.49 16.49
CA TRP A 565 9.12 -1.15 16.06
C TRP A 565 9.47 -0.23 17.24
N ALA A 566 8.87 -0.45 18.41
CA ALA A 566 9.27 0.25 19.63
C ALA A 566 10.68 -0.17 20.08
N VAL A 567 11.03 -1.45 20.01
CA VAL A 567 12.40 -1.97 20.25
C VAL A 567 13.37 -1.43 19.20
N GLU A 568 13.05 -1.61 17.92
CA GLU A 568 13.91 -1.22 16.78
C GLU A 568 14.28 0.26 16.83
N ALA A 569 13.31 1.13 17.15
CA ALA A 569 13.56 2.57 17.29
C ALA A 569 14.61 2.90 18.36
N LYS A 570 14.88 2.00 19.32
CA LYS A 570 15.92 2.16 20.34
C LYS A 570 17.24 1.49 19.96
N CYS A 571 17.27 0.58 18.99
CA CYS A 571 18.52 -0.05 18.54
C CYS A 571 19.54 0.95 18.00
N LYS A 572 19.10 2.10 17.44
CA LYS A 572 20.01 3.17 17.01
C LYS A 572 20.36 4.15 18.14
N SER A 573 19.39 4.53 18.97
CA SER A 573 19.59 5.56 19.99
C SER A 573 20.26 5.03 21.27
N ASP A 574 19.99 3.77 21.62
CA ASP A 574 20.46 3.13 22.86
C ASP A 574 20.47 1.60 22.72
N SER A 575 21.40 1.10 21.91
CA SER A 575 21.54 -0.34 21.62
C SER A 575 21.84 -1.19 22.86
N SER A 576 22.55 -0.61 23.84
CA SER A 576 22.91 -1.29 25.08
C SER A 576 21.68 -1.52 25.96
N ALA A 577 20.79 -0.53 26.09
CA ALA A 577 19.55 -0.70 26.82
C ALA A 577 18.60 -1.73 26.17
N VAL A 578 18.63 -1.85 24.84
CA VAL A 578 17.88 -2.91 24.13
C VAL A 578 18.39 -4.30 24.51
N VAL A 579 19.71 -4.52 24.46
CA VAL A 579 20.29 -5.82 24.82
C VAL A 579 20.08 -6.12 26.31
N ALA A 580 20.12 -5.10 27.18
CA ALA A 580 19.88 -5.25 28.61
C ALA A 580 18.47 -5.78 28.96
N LEU A 581 17.47 -5.61 28.07
CA LEU A 581 16.16 -6.25 28.28
C LEU A 581 16.26 -7.78 28.40
N PHE A 582 17.22 -8.37 27.68
CA PHE A 582 17.44 -9.81 27.63
C PHE A 582 18.36 -10.32 28.74
N GLU A 583 18.74 -9.49 29.70
CA GLU A 583 19.36 -9.95 30.95
C GLU A 583 18.30 -10.51 31.93
N ASP A 584 17.01 -10.19 31.72
CA ASP A 584 15.89 -10.80 32.43
C ASP A 584 15.51 -12.13 31.78
N GLU A 585 15.92 -13.25 32.38
CA GLU A 585 15.61 -14.60 31.90
C GLU A 585 14.11 -14.86 31.70
N GLN A 586 13.24 -14.21 32.48
CA GLN A 586 11.79 -14.38 32.35
C GLN A 586 11.26 -13.85 31.02
N LEU A 587 11.88 -12.78 30.50
CA LEU A 587 11.47 -12.16 29.24
C LEU A 587 11.66 -13.12 28.06
N TRP A 588 12.70 -13.95 28.08
CA TRP A 588 12.96 -14.92 27.02
C TRP A 588 11.85 -15.94 26.83
N SER A 589 11.20 -16.33 27.93
CA SER A 589 10.14 -17.34 27.92
C SER A 589 8.76 -16.76 27.57
N ALA A 590 8.65 -15.44 27.39
CA ALA A 590 7.42 -14.80 26.98
C ALA A 590 7.09 -15.17 25.52
N PRO A 591 5.88 -15.69 25.22
CA PRO A 591 5.54 -16.14 23.87
C PRO A 591 5.70 -15.05 22.79
N MET A 592 5.43 -13.79 23.12
CA MET A 592 5.63 -12.65 22.23
C MET A 592 7.11 -12.49 21.85
N VAL A 593 8.01 -12.71 22.81
CA VAL A 593 9.45 -12.57 22.62
C VAL A 593 9.99 -13.69 21.75
N GLU A 594 9.65 -14.94 22.08
CA GLU A 594 10.09 -16.12 21.35
C GLU A 594 9.64 -16.13 19.88
N GLN A 595 8.39 -15.73 19.62
CA GLN A 595 7.79 -15.81 18.29
C GLN A 595 8.07 -14.58 17.44
N HIS A 596 8.20 -13.39 18.03
CA HIS A 596 8.22 -12.14 17.28
C HIS A 596 9.46 -11.26 17.49
N ILE A 597 10.17 -11.36 18.62
CA ILE A 597 11.24 -10.39 18.94
C ILE A 597 12.64 -10.96 18.71
N LEU A 598 12.94 -12.18 19.17
CA LEU A 598 14.31 -12.72 19.16
C LEU A 598 14.93 -12.74 17.76
N GLU A 599 14.20 -13.27 16.77
CA GLU A 599 14.66 -13.32 15.39
C GLU A 599 14.91 -11.90 14.83
N ARG A 600 13.97 -10.98 15.07
CA ARG A 600 14.03 -9.62 14.53
C ARG A 600 15.16 -8.79 15.15
N VAL A 601 15.38 -8.87 16.46
CA VAL A 601 16.45 -8.12 17.13
C VAL A 601 17.83 -8.60 16.67
N MET A 602 18.01 -9.93 16.54
CA MET A 602 19.25 -10.48 16.00
C MET A 602 19.44 -10.06 14.54
N ARG A 603 18.40 -10.23 13.71
CA ARG A 603 18.43 -9.84 12.29
C ARG A 603 18.78 -8.37 12.12
N ARG A 604 18.21 -7.47 12.91
CA ARG A 604 18.53 -6.05 12.89
C ARG A 604 20.01 -5.79 13.18
N PHE A 605 20.55 -6.29 14.30
CA PHE A 605 21.96 -6.04 14.63
C PHE A 605 22.90 -6.64 13.56
N ALA A 606 22.60 -7.84 13.06
CA ALA A 606 23.38 -8.45 11.98
C ALA A 606 23.29 -7.67 10.65
N MET A 607 22.10 -7.16 10.28
CA MET A 607 21.91 -6.33 9.07
C MET A 607 22.61 -4.97 9.17
N ALA A 608 22.77 -4.40 10.37
CA ALA A 608 23.45 -3.12 10.58
C ALA A 608 24.93 -3.18 10.21
N ASP A 609 25.56 -4.36 10.33
CA ASP A 609 26.85 -4.68 9.69
C ASP A 609 27.99 -3.75 10.14
N THR A 610 28.02 -3.50 11.44
CA THR A 610 29.12 -2.80 12.10
C THR A 610 29.72 -3.72 13.15
N ARG A 611 31.03 -3.56 13.44
CA ARG A 611 31.69 -4.30 14.53
C ARG A 611 30.92 -4.19 15.85
N LYS A 612 30.40 -3.00 16.16
CA LYS A 612 29.60 -2.75 17.36
C LYS A 612 28.35 -3.63 17.38
N ASP A 613 27.59 -3.67 16.28
CA ASP A 613 26.36 -4.45 16.22
C ASP A 613 26.65 -5.97 16.25
N PHE A 614 27.77 -6.43 15.66
CA PHE A 614 28.19 -7.83 15.78
C PHE A 614 28.58 -8.25 17.19
N ILE A 615 29.21 -7.36 17.97
CA ILE A 615 29.46 -7.62 19.39
C ILE A 615 28.13 -7.74 20.16
N LEU A 616 27.10 -6.97 19.79
CA LEU A 616 25.77 -7.11 20.38
C LEU A 616 25.10 -8.44 19.97
N CYS A 617 25.31 -8.91 18.73
CA CYS A 617 24.90 -10.26 18.33
C CYS A 617 25.56 -11.33 19.22
N ALA A 618 26.87 -11.25 19.43
CA ALA A 618 27.59 -12.17 20.32
C ALA A 618 27.02 -12.14 21.75
N ARG A 619 26.77 -10.93 22.28
CA ARG A 619 26.14 -10.77 23.60
C ARG A 619 24.73 -11.36 23.69
N LEU A 620 23.91 -11.24 22.65
CA LEU A 620 22.59 -11.87 22.62
C LEU A 620 22.69 -13.39 22.64
N PHE A 621 23.68 -13.97 21.97
CA PHE A 621 23.94 -15.40 22.08
C PHE A 621 24.38 -15.82 23.48
N ASP A 622 25.29 -15.07 24.12
CA ASP A 622 25.72 -15.31 25.50
C ASP A 622 24.55 -15.29 26.50
N LEU A 623 23.58 -14.40 26.28
CA LEU A 623 22.43 -14.23 27.16
C LEU A 623 21.34 -15.29 26.94
N ALA A 624 21.41 -16.09 25.86
CA ALA A 624 20.38 -17.06 25.54
C ALA A 624 20.29 -18.18 26.61
N PRO A 625 19.17 -18.33 27.35
CA PRO A 625 19.10 -19.27 28.48
C PRO A 625 19.13 -20.74 28.07
N ASN A 626 18.75 -21.06 26.83
CA ASN A 626 18.71 -22.43 26.33
C ASN A 626 18.87 -22.51 24.80
N LYS A 627 19.04 -23.74 24.29
CA LYS A 627 19.25 -24.04 22.87
C LYS A 627 18.09 -23.61 21.96
N SER A 628 16.86 -23.61 22.45
CA SER A 628 15.70 -23.16 21.66
C SER A 628 15.80 -21.66 21.36
N HIS A 629 16.16 -20.86 22.37
CA HIS A 629 16.40 -19.43 22.21
C HIS A 629 17.60 -19.14 21.31
N THR A 630 18.71 -19.86 21.48
CA THR A 630 19.85 -19.76 20.55
C THR A 630 19.42 -20.04 19.12
N LYS A 631 18.60 -21.08 18.87
CA LYS A 631 18.12 -21.42 17.53
C LYS A 631 17.29 -20.28 16.91
N ARG A 632 16.45 -19.61 17.70
CA ARG A 632 15.67 -18.44 17.25
C ARG A 632 16.55 -17.26 16.87
N LEU A 633 17.56 -16.96 17.70
CA LEU A 633 18.55 -15.94 17.37
C LEU A 633 19.31 -16.32 16.10
N MET A 634 19.78 -17.57 15.99
CA MET A 634 20.51 -18.06 14.82
C MET A 634 19.69 -17.91 13.54
N ALA A 635 18.40 -18.23 13.57
CA ALA A 635 17.51 -18.01 12.41
C ALA A 635 17.51 -16.53 11.98
N GLY A 636 17.48 -15.58 12.93
CA GLY A 636 17.56 -14.15 12.64
C GLY A 636 18.91 -13.73 12.08
N PHE A 637 20.00 -14.31 12.61
CA PHE A 637 21.36 -14.09 12.11
C PHE A 637 21.51 -14.60 10.68
N GLU A 638 21.12 -15.85 10.41
CA GLU A 638 21.15 -16.45 9.07
C GLU A 638 20.27 -15.68 8.07
N ALA A 639 19.10 -15.20 8.49
CA ALA A 639 18.22 -14.38 7.66
C ALA A 639 18.85 -13.03 7.27
N ALA A 640 19.68 -12.43 8.14
CA ALA A 640 20.40 -11.18 7.83
C ALA A 640 21.48 -11.33 6.75
N PHE A 641 21.92 -12.55 6.49
CA PHE A 641 22.97 -12.89 5.52
C PHE A 641 22.48 -13.76 4.37
N SER A 642 21.16 -13.94 4.22
CA SER A 642 20.60 -14.61 3.05
C SER A 642 21.04 -13.88 1.78
N GLY A 643 21.69 -14.59 0.85
CA GLY A 643 22.27 -13.98 -0.36
C GLY A 643 23.54 -13.14 -0.14
N ARG A 644 24.25 -13.27 0.99
CA ARG A 644 25.47 -12.51 1.32
C ARG A 644 26.61 -13.41 1.84
N SER A 645 27.85 -12.97 1.64
CA SER A 645 29.05 -13.58 2.25
C SER A 645 29.22 -13.16 3.72
N LEU A 646 29.75 -14.06 4.55
CA LEU A 646 30.09 -13.83 5.97
C LEU A 646 31.58 -13.54 6.23
N ALA A 647 32.36 -13.19 5.21
CA ALA A 647 33.84 -13.18 5.27
C ALA A 647 34.48 -12.16 6.25
N SER A 648 33.71 -11.36 7.00
CA SER A 648 34.23 -10.27 7.85
C SER A 648 33.61 -10.20 9.26
N LEU A 649 33.26 -11.34 9.85
CA LEU A 649 32.79 -11.36 11.25
C LEU A 649 33.95 -11.13 12.25
N PRO A 650 33.72 -10.39 13.35
CA PRO A 650 34.69 -10.28 14.43
C PRO A 650 34.96 -11.63 15.11
N ASP A 651 36.21 -11.85 15.53
CA ASP A 651 36.66 -13.10 16.19
C ASP A 651 35.80 -13.48 17.40
N GLU A 652 35.33 -12.49 18.16
CA GLU A 652 34.47 -12.73 19.32
C GLU A 652 33.14 -13.39 18.92
N LEU A 653 32.54 -12.93 17.82
CA LEU A 653 31.30 -13.50 17.29
C LEU A 653 31.56 -14.86 16.63
N VAL A 654 32.69 -15.03 15.93
CA VAL A 654 33.08 -16.34 15.37
C VAL A 654 33.22 -17.37 16.48
N ARG A 655 33.94 -17.04 17.54
CA ARG A 655 34.11 -17.91 18.72
C ARG A 655 32.79 -18.27 19.36
N GLN A 656 31.89 -17.30 19.52
CA GLN A 656 30.55 -17.56 20.05
C GLN A 656 29.75 -18.51 19.15
N LEU A 657 29.74 -18.26 17.84
CA LEU A 657 29.09 -19.14 16.88
C LEU A 657 29.65 -20.57 16.93
N ASP A 658 30.96 -20.74 17.14
CA ASP A 658 31.59 -22.05 17.31
C ASP A 658 31.21 -22.71 18.67
N GLU A 659 31.19 -21.95 19.78
CA GLU A 659 30.87 -22.43 21.15
C GLU A 659 29.44 -22.95 21.29
N ILE A 660 28.45 -22.32 20.64
CA ILE A 660 27.03 -22.69 20.81
C ILE A 660 26.64 -23.88 19.89
N GLY A 661 27.63 -24.56 19.30
CA GLY A 661 27.42 -25.57 18.26
C GLY A 661 26.85 -24.99 16.97
N GLY A 662 26.99 -23.67 16.80
CA GLY A 662 26.50 -22.87 15.67
C GLY A 662 27.41 -22.93 14.45
N GLY A 663 28.40 -23.82 14.41
CA GLY A 663 28.94 -24.34 13.16
C GLY A 663 27.91 -25.21 12.45
N SER A 664 26.70 -24.70 12.18
CA SER A 664 25.83 -25.34 11.21
C SER A 664 26.62 -25.40 9.91
N ILE A 665 26.52 -26.51 9.18
CA ILE A 665 27.13 -26.64 7.86
C ILE A 665 26.76 -25.41 7.00
N VAL A 666 25.56 -24.85 7.18
CA VAL A 666 25.09 -23.61 6.55
C VAL A 666 25.99 -22.41 6.85
N LEU A 667 26.27 -22.16 8.13
CA LEU A 667 27.11 -21.03 8.55
C LEU A 667 28.56 -21.22 8.09
N GLY A 668 29.13 -22.41 8.30
CA GLY A 668 30.48 -22.73 7.84
C GLY A 668 30.60 -22.62 6.31
N LEU A 669 29.56 -23.03 5.58
CA LEU A 669 29.49 -22.89 4.12
C LEU A 669 29.46 -21.42 3.68
N ARG A 670 28.69 -20.55 4.37
CA ARG A 670 28.65 -19.10 4.12
C ARG A 670 29.91 -18.34 4.55
N GLN A 671 30.66 -18.88 5.52
CA GLN A 671 32.00 -18.43 5.90
C GLN A 671 33.08 -18.95 4.94
N GLY A 672 32.77 -19.95 4.12
CA GLY A 672 33.74 -20.62 3.25
C GLY A 672 34.73 -21.54 3.98
N LYS A 673 34.38 -22.02 5.18
CA LYS A 673 35.17 -22.97 5.96
C LYS A 673 35.37 -24.29 5.16
N PRO A 674 36.62 -24.72 4.87
CA PRO A 674 36.89 -25.88 4.02
C PRO A 674 36.18 -27.17 4.44
N GLU A 675 36.09 -27.42 5.74
CA GLU A 675 35.43 -28.57 6.36
C GLU A 675 33.92 -28.58 6.13
N ALA A 676 33.25 -27.43 6.29
CA ALA A 676 31.82 -27.29 6.06
C ALA A 676 31.48 -27.38 4.57
N VAL A 677 32.34 -26.85 3.69
CA VAL A 677 32.23 -27.04 2.24
C VAL A 677 32.33 -28.53 1.90
N ALA A 678 33.32 -29.25 2.44
CA ALA A 678 33.48 -30.67 2.17
C ALA A 678 32.29 -31.52 2.66
N GLU A 679 31.78 -31.24 3.86
CA GLU A 679 30.63 -31.93 4.43
C GLU A 679 29.34 -31.64 3.64
N ALA A 680 29.08 -30.37 3.29
CA ALA A 680 27.94 -29.98 2.46
C ALA A 680 27.99 -30.67 1.09
N LEU A 681 29.16 -30.73 0.44
CA LEU A 681 29.33 -31.42 -0.84
C LEU A 681 29.07 -32.92 -0.72
N GLY A 682 29.53 -33.55 0.37
CA GLY A 682 29.26 -34.96 0.67
C GLY A 682 27.76 -35.24 0.77
N ILE A 683 27.02 -34.41 1.51
CA ILE A 683 25.57 -34.54 1.68
C ILE A 683 24.83 -34.29 0.37
N VAL A 684 25.19 -33.24 -0.37
CA VAL A 684 24.56 -32.89 -1.66
C VAL A 684 24.75 -34.01 -2.69
N GLY A 685 25.94 -34.62 -2.72
CA GLY A 685 26.29 -35.72 -3.63
C GLY A 685 25.73 -37.09 -3.26
N ASP A 686 25.28 -37.31 -2.02
CA ASP A 686 24.72 -38.59 -1.57
C ASP A 686 23.22 -38.69 -1.87
N GLU A 687 22.83 -39.61 -2.75
CA GLU A 687 21.43 -39.85 -3.12
C GLU A 687 20.57 -40.35 -1.95
N LYS A 688 21.17 -40.93 -0.92
CA LYS A 688 20.49 -41.45 0.27
C LYS A 688 20.36 -40.42 1.39
N ALA A 689 21.01 -39.26 1.26
CA ALA A 689 20.91 -38.20 2.24
C ALA A 689 19.53 -37.51 2.20
N ASP A 690 19.18 -36.83 3.29
CA ASP A 690 17.90 -36.12 3.43
C ASP A 690 17.68 -35.11 2.30
N SER A 691 16.57 -35.25 1.56
CA SER A 691 16.28 -34.47 0.35
C SER A 691 16.11 -32.98 0.64
N GLN A 692 15.58 -32.62 1.80
CA GLN A 692 15.43 -31.22 2.18
C GLN A 692 16.78 -30.58 2.50
N LYS A 693 17.67 -31.26 3.23
CA LYS A 693 19.04 -30.79 3.46
C LYS A 693 19.84 -30.61 2.17
N ARG A 694 19.71 -31.55 1.23
CA ARG A 694 20.35 -31.44 -0.10
C ARG A 694 19.85 -30.20 -0.83
N PHE A 695 18.54 -29.97 -0.84
CA PHE A 695 17.93 -28.78 -1.44
C PHE A 695 18.43 -27.47 -0.79
N ASP A 696 18.47 -27.41 0.54
CA ASP A 696 18.91 -26.23 1.28
C ASP A 696 20.39 -25.90 1.00
N TYR A 697 21.27 -26.89 1.00
CA TYR A 697 22.70 -26.69 0.71
C TYR A 697 22.98 -26.32 -0.74
N VAL A 698 22.23 -26.89 -1.70
CA VAL A 698 22.30 -26.45 -3.10
C VAL A 698 21.91 -24.97 -3.23
N GLY A 699 20.86 -24.54 -2.52
CA GLY A 699 20.46 -23.14 -2.44
C GLY A 699 21.59 -22.24 -1.92
N ILE A 700 22.22 -22.62 -0.81
CA ILE A 700 23.34 -21.86 -0.23
C ILE A 700 24.55 -21.85 -1.17
N PHE A 701 24.89 -22.98 -1.79
CA PHE A 701 25.93 -23.02 -2.82
C PHE A 701 25.63 -22.07 -3.95
N GLY A 702 24.35 -21.77 -4.25
CA GLY A 702 23.82 -20.76 -5.16
C GLY A 702 24.04 -19.30 -4.73
N GLU A 703 24.36 -19.08 -3.46
CA GLU A 703 24.58 -17.75 -2.84
C GLU A 703 26.08 -17.49 -2.55
N VAL A 704 26.86 -18.55 -2.31
CA VAL A 704 28.28 -18.47 -1.92
C VAL A 704 29.16 -18.91 -3.10
N LYS A 705 30.16 -18.10 -3.46
CA LYS A 705 31.10 -18.44 -4.56
C LYS A 705 32.05 -19.57 -4.15
N GLN A 706 31.64 -20.82 -4.27
CA GLN A 706 32.44 -22.02 -3.95
C GLN A 706 32.66 -22.93 -5.18
N PRO A 707 33.73 -22.72 -5.98
CA PRO A 707 33.94 -23.43 -7.25
C PRO A 707 33.95 -24.97 -7.14
N LYS A 708 34.32 -25.51 -5.98
CA LYS A 708 34.33 -26.97 -5.72
C LYS A 708 32.96 -27.63 -5.81
N CYS A 709 31.86 -26.87 -5.75
CA CYS A 709 30.51 -27.43 -5.87
C CYS A 709 30.09 -27.73 -7.31
N VAL A 710 30.72 -27.10 -8.30
CA VAL A 710 30.30 -27.19 -9.71
C VAL A 710 30.22 -28.66 -10.20
N PRO A 711 31.23 -29.53 -9.97
CA PRO A 711 31.14 -30.93 -10.41
C PRO A 711 30.01 -31.71 -9.74
N VAL A 712 29.72 -31.43 -8.47
CA VAL A 712 28.65 -32.10 -7.70
C VAL A 712 27.28 -31.64 -8.20
N LEU A 713 27.10 -30.33 -8.41
CA LEU A 713 25.86 -29.77 -8.95
C LEU A 713 25.58 -30.26 -10.38
N LEU A 714 26.59 -30.33 -11.24
CA LEU A 714 26.44 -30.93 -12.58
C LEU A 714 26.09 -32.42 -12.49
N GLY A 715 26.69 -33.15 -11.56
CA GLY A 715 26.32 -34.54 -11.27
C GLY A 715 24.85 -34.70 -10.88
N ILE A 716 24.28 -33.76 -10.12
CA ILE A 716 22.84 -33.73 -9.82
C ILE A 716 22.02 -33.52 -11.09
N VAL A 717 22.35 -32.51 -11.89
CA VAL A 717 21.61 -32.20 -13.14
C VAL A 717 21.52 -33.42 -14.06
N GLU A 718 22.60 -34.19 -14.15
CA GLU A 718 22.70 -35.33 -15.06
C GLU A 718 22.08 -36.61 -14.49
N LYS A 719 22.38 -36.96 -13.24
CA LYS A 719 22.18 -38.33 -12.74
C LYS A 719 20.92 -38.51 -11.90
N THR A 720 20.43 -37.46 -11.24
CA THR A 720 19.30 -37.61 -10.33
C THR A 720 17.96 -37.70 -11.06
N ALA A 721 16.98 -38.42 -10.50
CA ALA A 721 15.60 -38.43 -11.00
C ALA A 721 14.70 -37.37 -10.32
N ASP A 722 15.23 -36.63 -9.32
CA ASP A 722 14.50 -35.60 -8.60
C ASP A 722 14.54 -34.25 -9.35
N ASP A 723 13.46 -33.93 -10.05
CA ASP A 723 13.31 -32.68 -10.81
C ASP A 723 13.40 -31.43 -9.91
N ARG A 724 12.96 -31.49 -8.66
CA ARG A 724 13.07 -30.36 -7.72
C ARG A 724 14.54 -30.05 -7.44
N LEU A 725 15.36 -31.09 -7.25
CA LEU A 725 16.78 -30.93 -6.99
C LEU A 725 17.56 -30.53 -8.26
N ARG A 726 17.16 -31.03 -9.45
CA ARG A 726 17.71 -30.58 -10.74
C ARG A 726 17.50 -29.08 -10.93
N MET A 727 16.27 -28.59 -10.71
CA MET A 727 15.96 -27.16 -10.82
C MET A 727 16.75 -26.30 -9.82
N ALA A 728 16.91 -26.77 -8.58
CA ALA A 728 17.72 -26.08 -7.58
C ALA A 728 19.20 -25.97 -8.03
N ALA A 729 19.78 -27.05 -8.55
CA ALA A 729 21.16 -27.07 -9.03
C ALA A 729 21.35 -26.14 -10.24
N LEU A 730 20.42 -26.16 -11.20
CA LEU A 730 20.41 -25.24 -12.35
C LEU A 730 20.22 -23.78 -11.93
N THR A 731 19.59 -23.51 -10.80
CA THR A 731 19.44 -22.14 -10.26
C THR A 731 20.71 -21.68 -9.52
N ALA A 732 21.49 -22.61 -8.96
CA ALA A 732 22.73 -22.33 -8.22
C ALA A 732 23.97 -22.17 -9.12
N LEU A 733 24.04 -22.91 -10.23
CA LEU A 733 25.16 -22.89 -11.17
C LEU A 733 25.47 -21.53 -11.86
N PRO A 734 24.50 -20.61 -12.15
CA PRO A 734 24.76 -19.41 -12.94
C PRO A 734 25.84 -18.47 -12.42
N GLN A 735 26.08 -18.43 -11.11
CA GLN A 735 27.11 -17.58 -10.49
C GLN A 735 28.56 -18.04 -10.79
N TYR A 736 28.74 -19.25 -11.32
CA TYR A 736 30.05 -19.79 -11.70
C TYR A 736 30.22 -19.56 -13.20
N GLY A 737 31.25 -18.80 -13.61
CA GLY A 737 31.47 -18.43 -15.01
C GLY A 737 32.08 -19.51 -15.91
N ASP A 738 32.05 -20.79 -15.50
CA ASP A 738 32.74 -21.88 -16.20
C ASP A 738 32.00 -22.30 -17.49
N ALA A 739 32.72 -22.39 -18.60
CA ALA A 739 32.19 -22.81 -19.90
C ALA A 739 31.78 -24.29 -19.94
N GLU A 740 32.33 -25.13 -19.06
CA GLU A 740 31.96 -26.54 -18.93
C GLU A 740 30.50 -26.71 -18.52
N ILE A 741 29.99 -25.80 -17.68
CA ILE A 741 28.60 -25.85 -17.19
C ILE A 741 27.61 -25.88 -18.35
N GLY A 742 27.73 -24.94 -19.29
CA GLY A 742 26.84 -24.90 -20.46
C GLY A 742 26.96 -26.16 -21.32
N THR A 743 28.18 -26.65 -21.54
CA THR A 743 28.42 -27.89 -22.31
C THR A 743 27.74 -29.11 -21.67
N ARG A 744 27.87 -29.27 -20.35
CA ARG A 744 27.33 -30.43 -19.63
C ARG A 744 25.81 -30.39 -19.49
N VAL A 745 25.24 -29.20 -19.22
CA VAL A 745 23.79 -29.00 -19.17
C VAL A 745 23.16 -29.27 -20.55
N ILE A 746 23.80 -28.83 -21.65
CA ILE A 746 23.37 -29.15 -23.02
C ILE A 746 23.46 -30.66 -23.28
N GLY A 747 24.50 -31.33 -22.77
CA GLY A 747 24.64 -32.78 -22.89
C GLY A 747 23.50 -33.57 -22.23
N ALA A 748 22.99 -33.08 -21.09
CA ALA A 748 21.86 -33.69 -20.39
C ALA A 748 20.47 -33.30 -20.97
N TYR A 749 20.42 -32.33 -21.89
CA TYR A 749 19.19 -31.65 -22.32
C TYR A 749 18.06 -32.61 -22.77
N GLY A 750 18.41 -33.68 -23.48
CA GLY A 750 17.44 -34.66 -23.99
C GLY A 750 16.74 -35.49 -22.89
N GLU A 751 17.32 -35.57 -21.70
CA GLU A 751 16.82 -36.36 -20.56
C GLU A 751 16.05 -35.50 -19.53
N LEU A 752 15.96 -34.19 -19.76
CA LEU A 752 15.28 -33.26 -18.86
C LEU A 752 13.77 -33.24 -19.12
N SER A 753 12.98 -33.20 -18.05
CA SER A 753 11.54 -32.91 -18.13
C SER A 753 11.30 -31.47 -18.62
N ASP A 754 10.08 -31.15 -19.03
CA ASP A 754 9.76 -29.82 -19.57
C ASP A 754 9.99 -28.69 -18.54
N ASP A 755 9.67 -28.94 -17.26
CA ASP A 755 9.88 -27.97 -16.18
C ASP A 755 11.39 -27.73 -15.91
N VAL A 756 12.19 -28.80 -15.95
CA VAL A 756 13.64 -28.70 -15.78
C VAL A 756 14.29 -28.04 -16.99
N ARG A 757 13.81 -28.31 -18.22
CA ARG A 757 14.28 -27.62 -19.44
C ARG A 757 14.06 -26.12 -19.37
N SER A 758 12.93 -25.68 -18.84
CA SER A 758 12.66 -24.25 -18.61
C SER A 758 13.73 -23.60 -17.73
N THR A 759 14.09 -24.25 -16.62
CA THR A 759 15.16 -23.76 -15.73
C THR A 759 16.54 -23.81 -16.41
N ALA A 760 16.80 -24.85 -17.23
CA ALA A 760 18.03 -24.95 -18.01
C ALA A 760 18.15 -23.83 -19.06
N HIS A 761 17.05 -23.43 -19.70
CA HIS A 761 17.02 -22.27 -20.59
C HIS A 761 17.35 -20.97 -19.86
N SER A 762 16.83 -20.77 -18.65
CA SER A 762 17.17 -19.63 -17.80
C SER A 762 18.68 -19.54 -17.55
N LEU A 763 19.33 -20.67 -17.23
CA LEU A 763 20.77 -20.78 -17.05
C LEU A 763 21.52 -20.51 -18.36
N LEU A 764 21.22 -21.26 -19.43
CA LEU A 764 21.99 -21.20 -20.69
C LEU A 764 21.87 -19.83 -21.38
N SER A 765 20.77 -19.12 -21.18
CA SER A 765 20.57 -17.75 -21.68
C SER A 765 21.18 -16.66 -20.77
N SER A 766 21.70 -17.00 -19.59
CA SER A 766 22.15 -15.99 -18.61
C SER A 766 23.52 -15.39 -18.94
N ARG A 767 24.37 -16.10 -19.70
CA ARG A 767 25.71 -15.64 -20.10
C ARG A 767 25.92 -15.80 -21.60
N ALA A 768 26.74 -14.92 -22.18
CA ALA A 768 27.08 -14.95 -23.60
C ALA A 768 27.70 -16.29 -24.05
N ALA A 769 28.65 -16.84 -23.26
CA ALA A 769 29.33 -18.09 -23.60
C ALA A 769 28.38 -19.29 -23.71
N TRP A 770 27.50 -19.47 -22.71
CA TRP A 770 26.52 -20.56 -22.69
C TRP A 770 25.41 -20.35 -23.73
N THR A 771 25.03 -19.09 -23.97
CA THR A 771 24.08 -18.74 -25.03
C THR A 771 24.62 -19.17 -26.38
N GLN A 772 25.89 -18.87 -26.66
CA GLN A 772 26.53 -19.29 -27.89
C GLN A 772 26.59 -20.82 -28.01
N GLN A 773 26.98 -21.53 -26.95
CA GLN A 773 27.00 -23.00 -26.93
C GLN A 773 25.63 -23.63 -27.22
N LEU A 774 24.55 -23.07 -26.63
CA LEU A 774 23.18 -23.55 -26.88
C LEU A 774 22.78 -23.31 -28.34
N LEU A 775 23.09 -22.14 -28.90
CA LEU A 775 22.81 -21.81 -30.30
C LEU A 775 23.60 -22.71 -31.27
N GLU A 776 24.86 -23.03 -30.95
CA GLU A 776 25.68 -23.97 -31.73
C GLU A 776 25.17 -25.40 -31.61
N ALA A 777 24.63 -25.80 -30.45
CA ALA A 777 23.98 -27.10 -30.28
C ALA A 777 22.69 -27.21 -31.11
N VAL A 778 21.98 -26.11 -31.31
CA VAL A 778 20.85 -26.03 -32.24
C VAL A 778 21.31 -26.12 -33.70
N GLU A 779 22.36 -25.39 -34.06
CA GLU A 779 22.97 -25.45 -35.41
C GLU A 779 23.42 -26.89 -35.74
N ALA A 780 23.97 -27.60 -34.76
CA ALA A 780 24.40 -29.00 -34.87
C ALA A 780 23.28 -30.04 -34.77
N GLY A 781 22.02 -29.62 -34.58
CA GLY A 781 20.86 -30.53 -34.45
C GLY A 781 20.81 -31.34 -33.15
N LYS A 782 21.65 -31.01 -32.15
CA LYS A 782 21.65 -31.66 -30.83
C LYS A 782 20.52 -31.17 -29.93
N VAL A 783 20.08 -29.93 -30.13
CA VAL A 783 18.91 -29.34 -29.46
C VAL A 783 17.92 -28.94 -30.54
N ASP A 784 16.68 -29.43 -30.43
CA ASP A 784 15.62 -29.01 -31.33
C ASP A 784 15.24 -27.55 -31.05
N LYS A 785 15.35 -26.68 -32.07
CA LYS A 785 14.96 -25.27 -31.99
C LYS A 785 13.50 -25.08 -31.55
N GLY A 786 12.62 -26.04 -31.84
CA GLY A 786 11.21 -26.01 -31.44
C GLY A 786 11.01 -26.10 -29.94
N THR A 787 12.01 -26.60 -29.20
CA THR A 787 11.96 -26.71 -27.74
C THR A 787 12.40 -25.44 -27.02
N ILE A 788 12.92 -24.43 -27.73
CA ILE A 788 13.39 -23.17 -27.13
C ILE A 788 12.30 -22.09 -27.29
N PRO A 789 11.70 -21.61 -26.18
CA PRO A 789 10.69 -20.55 -26.22
C PRO A 789 11.22 -19.23 -26.81
N ILE A 790 10.36 -18.49 -27.50
CA ILE A 790 10.77 -17.25 -28.20
C ILE A 790 11.28 -16.16 -27.25
N ASP A 791 10.77 -16.11 -26.02
CA ASP A 791 11.21 -15.19 -24.97
C ASP A 791 12.62 -15.50 -24.47
N VAL A 792 13.01 -16.78 -24.42
CA VAL A 792 14.39 -17.21 -24.17
C VAL A 792 15.29 -16.71 -25.29
N VAL A 793 14.89 -16.88 -26.56
CA VAL A 793 15.66 -16.37 -27.70
C VAL A 793 15.76 -14.84 -27.67
N ARG A 794 14.69 -14.13 -27.28
CA ARG A 794 14.73 -12.66 -27.05
C ARG A 794 15.75 -12.31 -25.98
N LYS A 795 15.80 -13.03 -24.86
CA LYS A 795 16.80 -12.82 -23.80
C LYS A 795 18.24 -13.03 -24.32
N MET A 796 18.46 -14.02 -25.19
CA MET A 796 19.78 -14.25 -25.81
C MET A 796 20.29 -13.05 -26.62
N THR A 797 19.40 -12.21 -27.17
CA THR A 797 19.79 -10.99 -27.91
C THR A 797 20.44 -9.91 -27.05
N ILE A 798 20.29 -9.99 -25.71
CA ILE A 798 20.94 -9.07 -24.76
C ILE A 798 22.46 -9.20 -24.84
N HIS A 799 22.96 -10.42 -25.09
CA HIS A 799 24.37 -10.68 -25.28
C HIS A 799 24.80 -10.17 -26.66
N ARG A 800 25.44 -8.99 -26.70
CA ARG A 800 25.82 -8.25 -27.93
C ARG A 800 26.94 -8.90 -28.77
N GLY A 801 27.00 -10.23 -28.83
CA GLY A 801 27.98 -10.99 -29.60
C GLY A 801 27.60 -11.12 -31.07
N GLN A 802 28.52 -10.82 -31.99
CA GLN A 802 28.26 -10.94 -33.44
C GLN A 802 27.89 -12.37 -33.87
N ARG A 803 28.49 -13.39 -33.25
CA ARG A 803 28.19 -14.81 -33.53
C ARG A 803 26.78 -15.19 -33.05
N ILE A 804 26.40 -14.76 -31.84
CA ILE A 804 25.06 -14.97 -31.26
C ILE A 804 24.00 -14.36 -32.19
N ALA A 805 24.18 -13.11 -32.61
CA ALA A 805 23.25 -12.44 -33.52
C ALA A 805 23.09 -13.17 -34.86
N LYS A 806 24.19 -13.67 -35.44
CA LYS A 806 24.15 -14.47 -36.68
C LYS A 806 23.40 -15.79 -36.50
N LEU A 807 23.66 -16.53 -35.42
CA LEU A 807 23.01 -17.81 -35.14
C LEU A 807 21.50 -17.63 -34.89
N ILE A 808 21.12 -16.60 -34.13
CA ILE A 808 19.71 -16.27 -33.91
C ILE A 808 19.02 -15.95 -35.23
N ALA A 809 19.63 -15.08 -36.05
CA ALA A 809 19.07 -14.71 -37.35
C ALA A 809 18.94 -15.92 -38.30
N ALA A 810 19.90 -16.86 -38.28
CA ALA A 810 19.89 -18.04 -39.13
C ALA A 810 18.76 -19.03 -38.78
N HIS A 811 18.45 -19.20 -37.49
CA HIS A 811 17.48 -20.21 -37.05
C HIS A 811 16.07 -19.66 -36.74
N TRP A 812 15.97 -18.39 -36.33
CA TRP A 812 14.72 -17.72 -35.93
C TRP A 812 14.42 -16.40 -36.67
N GLY A 813 15.33 -15.88 -37.51
CA GLY A 813 15.11 -14.63 -38.25
C GLY A 813 15.13 -13.37 -37.38
N LYS A 814 14.43 -12.31 -37.81
CA LYS A 814 14.27 -11.09 -37.01
C LYS A 814 13.25 -11.33 -35.88
N ILE A 815 13.70 -11.16 -34.64
CA ILE A 815 12.86 -11.32 -33.44
C ILE A 815 12.32 -9.94 -33.00
N GLU A 816 11.65 -9.25 -33.91
CA GLU A 816 10.87 -8.05 -33.59
C GLU A 816 9.44 -8.46 -33.21
N GLY A 817 8.81 -7.69 -32.32
CA GLY A 817 7.39 -7.91 -32.01
C GLY A 817 6.52 -7.49 -33.20
N ALA A 818 5.26 -7.91 -33.22
CA ALA A 818 4.32 -7.44 -34.24
C ALA A 818 4.21 -5.89 -34.17
N THR A 819 4.08 -5.24 -35.32
CA THR A 819 3.81 -3.80 -35.41
C THR A 819 2.42 -3.49 -34.88
N THR A 820 2.17 -2.23 -34.50
CA THR A 820 0.84 -1.78 -34.05
C THR A 820 -0.24 -2.08 -35.10
N GLU A 821 0.09 -1.95 -36.39
CA GLU A 821 -0.82 -2.25 -37.50
C GLU A 821 -1.13 -3.75 -37.60
N GLU A 822 -0.11 -4.62 -37.52
CA GLU A 822 -0.30 -6.08 -37.51
C GLU A 822 -1.11 -6.55 -36.30
N MET A 823 -0.92 -5.91 -35.14
CA MET A 823 -1.68 -6.20 -33.93
C MET A 823 -3.14 -5.79 -34.05
N GLN A 824 -3.44 -4.61 -34.61
CA GLN A 824 -4.83 -4.18 -34.87
C GLN A 824 -5.51 -5.11 -35.89
N ALA A 825 -4.80 -5.51 -36.95
CA ALA A 825 -5.31 -6.47 -37.91
C ALA A 825 -5.59 -7.84 -37.28
N ALA A 826 -4.71 -8.31 -36.38
CA ALA A 826 -4.92 -9.56 -35.65
C ALA A 826 -6.12 -9.47 -34.69
N ILE A 827 -6.28 -8.36 -33.95
CA ILE A 827 -7.45 -8.13 -33.08
C ILE A 827 -8.72 -8.18 -33.92
N ALA A 828 -8.76 -7.48 -35.07
CA ALA A 828 -9.91 -7.49 -35.96
C ALA A 828 -10.22 -8.89 -36.50
N LYS A 829 -9.20 -9.65 -36.93
CA LYS A 829 -9.32 -11.02 -37.41
C LYS A 829 -9.93 -11.94 -36.35
N TYR A 830 -9.32 -12.00 -35.17
CA TYR A 830 -9.77 -12.91 -34.12
C TYR A 830 -11.12 -12.50 -33.53
N ASN A 831 -11.42 -11.19 -33.48
CA ASN A 831 -12.76 -10.70 -33.15
C ASN A 831 -13.81 -11.22 -34.16
N GLY A 832 -13.49 -11.22 -35.46
CA GLY A 832 -14.34 -11.80 -36.50
C GLY A 832 -14.55 -13.31 -36.34
N ILE A 833 -13.48 -14.07 -36.09
CA ILE A 833 -13.54 -15.53 -35.86
C ILE A 833 -14.45 -15.88 -34.67
N ILE A 834 -14.33 -15.12 -33.58
CA ILE A 834 -15.08 -15.34 -32.34
C ILE A 834 -16.54 -14.88 -32.47
N ALA A 835 -16.81 -13.87 -33.30
CA ALA A 835 -18.17 -13.38 -33.55
C ALA A 835 -18.94 -14.22 -34.59
N ALA A 836 -18.24 -14.98 -35.44
CA ALA A 836 -18.84 -15.72 -36.55
C ALA A 836 -19.69 -16.92 -36.11
N ASP A 837 -19.33 -17.61 -35.02
CA ASP A 837 -20.06 -18.78 -34.52
C ASP A 837 -19.77 -19.00 -33.01
N ALA A 838 -20.53 -19.88 -32.37
CA ALA A 838 -20.33 -20.26 -30.97
C ALA A 838 -19.11 -21.19 -30.78
N GLY A 839 -18.51 -21.13 -29.59
CA GLY A 839 -17.49 -22.06 -29.14
C GLY A 839 -18.01 -22.99 -28.03
N ASP A 840 -17.37 -24.13 -27.87
CA ASP A 840 -17.63 -25.08 -26.78
C ASP A 840 -16.73 -24.76 -25.57
N PRO A 841 -17.29 -24.30 -24.43
CA PRO A 841 -16.51 -23.93 -23.27
C PRO A 841 -15.86 -25.14 -22.57
N TYR A 842 -16.37 -26.38 -22.74
CA TYR A 842 -15.74 -27.58 -22.17
C TYR A 842 -14.44 -27.91 -22.89
N ARG A 843 -14.44 -27.84 -24.23
CA ARG A 843 -13.20 -27.93 -25.03
C ARG A 843 -12.27 -26.74 -24.76
N GLY A 844 -12.86 -25.56 -24.56
CA GLY A 844 -12.14 -24.35 -24.15
C GLY A 844 -11.38 -24.50 -22.83
N LYS A 845 -11.93 -25.20 -21.84
CA LYS A 845 -11.26 -25.47 -20.56
C LYS A 845 -9.96 -26.26 -20.75
N VAL A 846 -9.96 -27.24 -21.66
CA VAL A 846 -8.76 -28.03 -21.98
C VAL A 846 -7.69 -27.13 -22.63
N LEU A 847 -8.09 -26.32 -23.62
CA LEU A 847 -7.20 -25.37 -24.28
C LEU A 847 -6.65 -24.33 -23.31
N TYR A 848 -7.46 -23.85 -22.37
CA TYR A 848 -7.02 -22.94 -21.32
C TYR A 848 -5.92 -23.57 -20.48
N LYS A 849 -6.11 -24.80 -19.97
CA LYS A 849 -5.10 -25.48 -19.15
C LYS A 849 -3.75 -25.62 -19.87
N GLN A 850 -3.80 -25.88 -21.17
CA GLN A 850 -2.60 -26.04 -22.01
C GLN A 850 -1.87 -24.72 -22.27
N ASN A 851 -2.60 -23.63 -22.56
CA ASN A 851 -2.02 -22.40 -23.09
C ASN A 851 -1.94 -21.24 -22.08
N CYS A 852 -2.91 -21.12 -21.17
CA CYS A 852 -3.03 -19.98 -20.25
C CYS A 852 -2.91 -20.41 -18.78
N GLY A 853 -3.39 -21.61 -18.43
CA GLY A 853 -3.49 -22.13 -17.07
C GLY A 853 -2.15 -22.42 -16.40
N LYS A 854 -1.05 -22.48 -17.15
CA LYS A 854 0.31 -22.53 -16.57
C LYS A 854 0.65 -21.25 -15.80
N CYS A 855 0.16 -20.11 -16.28
CA CYS A 855 0.48 -18.81 -15.69
C CYS A 855 -0.69 -18.23 -14.89
N HIS A 856 -1.93 -18.47 -15.30
CA HIS A 856 -3.09 -17.80 -14.76
C HIS A 856 -3.99 -18.75 -13.95
N ILE A 857 -4.61 -18.22 -12.90
CA ILE A 857 -5.76 -18.86 -12.24
C ILE A 857 -7.03 -18.44 -12.96
N LEU A 858 -7.93 -19.40 -13.18
CA LEU A 858 -9.31 -19.14 -13.56
C LEU A 858 -10.23 -20.13 -12.85
N PHE A 859 -11.18 -19.60 -12.08
CA PHE A 859 -12.09 -20.38 -11.23
C PHE A 859 -11.36 -21.31 -10.25
N GLY A 860 -10.24 -20.83 -9.68
CA GLY A 860 -9.43 -21.59 -8.72
C GLY A 860 -8.48 -22.62 -9.34
N GLU A 861 -8.49 -22.81 -10.66
CA GLU A 861 -7.57 -23.72 -11.36
C GLU A 861 -6.48 -22.94 -12.14
N GLY A 862 -5.21 -23.35 -11.98
CA GLY A 862 -4.07 -22.83 -12.75
C GLY A 862 -2.92 -22.27 -11.90
N GLY A 863 -2.00 -21.54 -12.55
CA GLY A 863 -0.74 -21.05 -11.96
C GLY A 863 -0.79 -19.62 -11.42
N LYS A 864 0.22 -19.25 -10.60
CA LYS A 864 0.33 -17.95 -9.90
C LYS A 864 1.43 -17.04 -10.47
N ILE A 865 1.81 -17.23 -11.73
CA ILE A 865 2.85 -16.42 -12.41
C ILE A 865 2.23 -15.14 -12.95
N GLY A 866 1.06 -15.25 -13.59
CA GLY A 866 0.24 -14.16 -14.10
C GLY A 866 -0.94 -13.84 -13.19
N PRO A 867 -1.69 -12.77 -13.48
CA PRO A 867 -2.86 -12.37 -12.69
C PRO A 867 -3.97 -13.43 -12.68
N ASP A 868 -4.67 -13.57 -11.57
CA ASP A 868 -5.88 -14.39 -11.46
C ASP A 868 -7.00 -13.79 -12.32
N LEU A 869 -7.40 -14.50 -13.38
CA LEU A 869 -8.35 -14.04 -14.39
C LEU A 869 -9.82 -14.11 -13.91
N THR A 870 -10.10 -14.76 -12.77
CA THR A 870 -11.47 -15.03 -12.30
C THR A 870 -12.27 -13.73 -12.13
N ALA A 871 -11.66 -12.72 -11.49
CA ALA A 871 -12.29 -11.44 -11.18
C ALA A 871 -12.19 -10.40 -12.31
N PHE A 872 -11.61 -10.76 -13.46
CA PHE A 872 -11.46 -9.83 -14.57
C PHE A 872 -12.72 -9.75 -15.43
N LYS A 873 -12.88 -8.59 -16.07
CA LYS A 873 -13.92 -8.33 -17.07
C LYS A 873 -13.62 -9.08 -18.37
N ARG A 874 -13.83 -10.39 -18.35
CA ARG A 874 -13.52 -11.28 -19.46
C ARG A 874 -14.53 -11.21 -20.60
N ASP A 875 -15.71 -10.61 -20.39
CA ASP A 875 -16.73 -10.40 -21.42
C ASP A 875 -16.38 -9.29 -22.42
N ASP A 876 -15.45 -8.40 -22.07
CA ASP A 876 -14.88 -7.39 -22.97
C ASP A 876 -13.87 -8.02 -23.93
N LEU A 877 -14.40 -8.58 -25.02
CA LEU A 877 -13.61 -9.30 -26.01
C LEU A 877 -12.52 -8.43 -26.64
N ARG A 878 -12.77 -7.12 -26.85
CA ARG A 878 -11.80 -6.22 -27.48
C ARG A 878 -10.60 -5.99 -26.58
N ASN A 879 -10.82 -5.68 -25.31
CA ASN A 879 -9.73 -5.51 -24.35
C ASN A 879 -9.03 -6.84 -24.05
N MET A 880 -9.76 -7.96 -23.96
CA MET A 880 -9.13 -9.27 -23.77
C MET A 880 -8.26 -9.66 -24.96
N LEU A 881 -8.73 -9.48 -26.19
CA LEU A 881 -7.93 -9.73 -27.40
C LEU A 881 -6.71 -8.80 -27.46
N ALA A 882 -6.85 -7.53 -27.08
CA ALA A 882 -5.72 -6.61 -27.01
C ALA A 882 -4.62 -7.12 -26.06
N ASN A 883 -5.00 -7.61 -24.87
CA ASN A 883 -4.07 -8.16 -23.89
C ASN A 883 -3.50 -9.54 -24.28
N VAL A 884 -4.26 -10.38 -24.98
CA VAL A 884 -3.80 -11.71 -25.43
C VAL A 884 -2.89 -11.60 -26.66
N ILE A 885 -3.18 -10.68 -27.58
CA ILE A 885 -2.43 -10.48 -28.82
C ILE A 885 -1.20 -9.59 -28.58
N ASN A 886 -1.34 -8.55 -27.75
CA ASN A 886 -0.28 -7.62 -27.38
C ASN A 886 -0.19 -7.43 -25.86
N PRO A 887 0.27 -8.44 -25.11
CA PRO A 887 0.44 -8.35 -23.67
C PRO A 887 1.46 -7.29 -23.23
N SER A 888 2.31 -6.81 -24.15
CA SER A 888 3.28 -5.74 -23.90
C SER A 888 2.70 -4.33 -24.01
N ALA A 889 1.47 -4.16 -24.53
CA ALA A 889 0.80 -2.86 -24.62
C ALA A 889 0.59 -2.22 -23.25
N GLU A 890 0.28 -3.04 -22.26
CA GLU A 890 0.02 -2.64 -20.90
C GLU A 890 0.43 -3.77 -19.95
N ILE A 891 1.57 -3.61 -19.28
CA ILE A 891 2.00 -4.54 -18.23
C ILE A 891 1.38 -4.09 -16.93
N ARG A 892 0.56 -4.96 -16.32
CA ARG A 892 -0.14 -4.64 -15.07
C ARG A 892 0.85 -4.45 -13.92
N GLU A 893 0.53 -3.49 -13.06
CA GLU A 893 1.23 -3.27 -11.79
C GLU A 893 1.36 -4.57 -10.97
N GLY A 894 2.58 -4.89 -10.55
CA GLY A 894 2.91 -6.11 -9.82
C GLY A 894 3.33 -7.30 -10.71
N PHE A 895 3.23 -7.16 -12.03
CA PHE A 895 3.67 -8.16 -13.02
C PHE A 895 4.75 -7.59 -13.96
N GLU A 896 5.43 -6.51 -13.58
CA GLU A 896 6.59 -6.02 -14.31
C GLU A 896 7.81 -6.93 -14.10
N THR A 897 8.52 -7.21 -15.18
CA THR A 897 9.80 -7.93 -15.11
C THR A 897 10.96 -6.94 -15.21
N PHE A 898 12.05 -7.30 -14.55
CA PHE A 898 13.29 -6.54 -14.54
C PHE A 898 14.38 -7.39 -15.17
N LEU A 899 15.19 -6.77 -16.03
CA LEU A 899 16.49 -7.28 -16.43
C LEU A 899 17.50 -6.70 -15.46
N VAL A 900 18.25 -7.58 -14.81
CA VAL A 900 19.40 -7.24 -13.98
C VAL A 900 20.64 -7.72 -14.72
N ILE A 901 21.51 -6.78 -15.03
CA ILE A 901 22.88 -7.06 -15.45
C ILE A 901 23.74 -7.00 -14.20
N THR A 902 24.45 -8.08 -13.93
CA THR A 902 25.36 -8.16 -12.79
C THR A 902 26.79 -7.87 -13.22
N GLU A 903 27.62 -7.38 -12.29
CA GLU A 903 29.04 -7.07 -12.55
C GLU A 903 29.84 -8.29 -13.07
N ASP A 904 29.38 -9.51 -12.75
CA ASP A 904 29.99 -10.75 -13.24
C ASP A 904 29.46 -11.20 -14.62
N GLY A 905 28.74 -10.32 -15.33
CA GLY A 905 28.30 -10.50 -16.72
C GLY A 905 27.07 -11.38 -16.90
N ARG A 906 26.25 -11.59 -15.86
CA ARG A 906 24.98 -12.33 -15.99
C ARG A 906 23.86 -11.38 -16.37
N ALA A 907 22.97 -11.88 -17.23
CA ALA A 907 21.67 -11.27 -17.53
C ALA A 907 20.57 -12.10 -16.85
N VAL A 908 20.01 -11.58 -15.77
CA VAL A 908 18.92 -12.21 -15.00
C VAL A 908 17.62 -11.44 -15.24
N THR A 909 16.57 -12.15 -15.65
CA THR A 909 15.25 -11.53 -15.91
C THR A 909 14.19 -12.16 -15.03
N GLY A 910 13.39 -11.36 -14.33
CA GLY A 910 12.32 -11.88 -13.48
C GLY A 910 11.45 -10.81 -12.82
N PHE A 911 10.40 -11.23 -12.11
CA PHE A 911 9.56 -10.37 -11.29
C PHE A 911 10.28 -9.99 -10.00
N LEU A 912 10.15 -8.73 -9.57
CA LEU A 912 10.69 -8.31 -8.29
C LEU A 912 9.86 -8.91 -7.14
N VAL A 913 10.44 -9.87 -6.39
CA VAL A 913 9.79 -10.52 -5.25
C VAL A 913 10.05 -9.76 -3.97
N ASP A 914 11.32 -9.42 -3.74
CA ASP A 914 11.78 -8.74 -2.54
C ASP A 914 13.00 -7.88 -2.88
N ARG A 915 13.19 -6.80 -2.11
CA ARG A 915 14.34 -5.93 -2.22
C ARG A 915 14.54 -5.17 -0.92
N ASP A 916 15.76 -5.23 -0.41
CA ASP A 916 16.23 -4.34 0.64
C ASP A 916 17.47 -3.56 0.18
N ASN A 917 18.19 -2.95 1.12
CA ASN A 917 19.39 -2.17 0.81
C ASN A 917 20.61 -3.02 0.45
N LYS A 918 20.54 -4.35 0.58
CA LYS A 918 21.66 -5.27 0.40
C LYS A 918 21.37 -6.42 -0.55
N VAL A 919 20.13 -6.82 -0.75
CA VAL A 919 19.75 -7.90 -1.66
C VAL A 919 18.54 -7.56 -2.53
N LEU A 920 18.50 -8.19 -3.69
CA LEU A 920 17.48 -8.13 -4.70
C LEU A 920 17.02 -9.56 -5.02
N VAL A 921 15.75 -9.88 -4.82
CA VAL A 921 15.19 -11.20 -5.16
C VAL A 921 14.30 -11.08 -6.38
N LEU A 922 14.66 -11.79 -7.44
CA LEU A 922 13.87 -11.90 -8.68
C LEU A 922 13.26 -13.29 -8.82
N ARG A 923 11.99 -13.38 -9.22
CA ARG A 923 11.36 -14.65 -9.64
C ARG A 923 11.40 -14.79 -11.15
N GLY A 924 12.10 -15.80 -11.64
CA GLY A 924 12.16 -16.15 -13.05
C GLY A 924 10.83 -16.66 -13.60
N GLN A 925 10.77 -16.83 -14.93
CA GLN A 925 9.59 -17.38 -15.61
C GLN A 925 9.33 -18.85 -15.25
N ASP A 926 10.40 -19.55 -14.90
CA ASP A 926 10.43 -20.91 -14.37
C ASP A 926 9.84 -21.00 -12.95
N GLY A 927 9.45 -19.87 -12.34
CA GLY A 927 8.90 -19.80 -10.99
C GLY A 927 9.96 -19.84 -9.89
N GLN A 928 11.25 -19.93 -10.23
CA GLN A 928 12.35 -19.99 -9.27
C GLN A 928 12.77 -18.59 -8.82
N ASN A 929 13.14 -18.45 -7.55
CA ASN A 929 13.70 -17.20 -7.04
C ASN A 929 15.23 -17.20 -7.21
N VAL A 930 15.78 -16.09 -7.66
CA VAL A 930 17.20 -15.79 -7.71
C VAL A 930 17.47 -14.61 -6.78
N THR A 931 18.34 -14.80 -5.79
CA THR A 931 18.79 -13.74 -4.89
C THR A 931 20.11 -13.17 -5.41
N ILE A 932 20.17 -11.85 -5.57
CA ILE A 932 21.32 -11.11 -6.09
C ILE A 932 21.74 -10.10 -5.02
N ALA A 933 23.03 -10.04 -4.69
CA ALA A 933 23.54 -8.99 -3.83
C ALA A 933 23.41 -7.63 -4.54
N GLN A 934 22.92 -6.61 -3.83
CA GLN A 934 22.57 -5.30 -4.39
C GLN A 934 23.81 -4.54 -4.90
N ASP A 935 25.00 -4.84 -4.36
CA ASP A 935 26.30 -4.33 -4.82
C ASP A 935 26.82 -5.05 -6.08
N ALA A 936 26.35 -6.26 -6.37
CA ALA A 936 26.67 -7.00 -7.58
C ALA A 936 25.79 -6.61 -8.78
N VAL A 937 24.83 -5.69 -8.60
CA VAL A 937 23.93 -5.20 -9.65
C VAL A 937 24.60 -4.01 -10.36
N GLU A 938 25.05 -4.22 -11.59
CA GLU A 938 25.58 -3.17 -12.47
C GLU A 938 24.44 -2.31 -13.02
N GLU A 939 23.38 -2.97 -13.52
CA GLU A 939 22.24 -2.29 -14.12
C GLU A 939 20.94 -3.05 -13.82
N MET A 940 19.86 -2.33 -13.50
CA MET A 940 18.52 -2.92 -13.35
C MET A 940 17.52 -2.15 -14.19
N VAL A 941 17.08 -2.76 -15.29
CA VAL A 941 16.21 -2.13 -16.29
C VAL A 941 14.84 -2.81 -16.28
N PRO A 942 13.74 -2.06 -16.03
CA PRO A 942 12.40 -2.57 -16.24
C PRO A 942 12.20 -2.95 -17.71
N GLN A 943 11.63 -4.13 -17.96
CA GLN A 943 11.39 -4.58 -19.33
C GLN A 943 10.13 -3.93 -19.89
N LYS A 944 10.23 -3.44 -21.13
CA LYS A 944 9.09 -2.86 -21.87
C LYS A 944 8.17 -3.92 -22.48
N LYS A 945 8.57 -5.19 -22.42
CA LYS A 945 7.82 -6.33 -22.97
C LYS A 945 7.35 -7.23 -21.84
N SER A 946 6.11 -7.71 -21.96
CA SER A 946 5.52 -8.62 -21.00
C SER A 946 6.20 -9.99 -21.03
N LEU A 947 6.14 -10.69 -19.89
CA LEU A 947 6.50 -12.10 -19.82
C LEU A 947 5.51 -12.99 -20.59
N MET A 948 4.26 -12.56 -20.68
CA MET A 948 3.23 -13.30 -21.42
C MET A 948 3.61 -13.33 -22.90
N PRO A 949 3.74 -14.52 -23.53
CA PRO A 949 4.16 -14.60 -24.92
C PRO A 949 3.11 -14.02 -25.87
N GLU A 950 3.58 -13.38 -26.95
CA GLU A 950 2.74 -12.91 -28.06
C GLU A 950 2.38 -14.08 -28.99
N GLY A 951 1.23 -13.99 -29.66
CA GLY A 951 0.87 -14.93 -30.73
C GLY A 951 0.36 -16.29 -30.26
N GLN A 952 -0.07 -16.42 -29.01
CA GLN A 952 -0.65 -17.65 -28.43
C GLN A 952 -1.82 -18.23 -29.24
N LEU A 953 -2.51 -17.40 -30.01
CA LEU A 953 -3.65 -17.81 -30.83
C LEU A 953 -3.26 -18.30 -32.23
N LYS A 954 -1.99 -18.16 -32.66
CA LYS A 954 -1.57 -18.48 -34.03
C LYS A 954 -1.56 -20.00 -34.30
N GLN A 955 -1.37 -20.81 -33.26
CA GLN A 955 -1.32 -22.27 -33.36
C GLN A 955 -2.69 -22.93 -33.20
N LEU A 956 -3.73 -22.15 -32.89
CA LEU A 956 -5.09 -22.64 -32.73
C LEU A 956 -5.86 -22.52 -34.05
N THR A 957 -6.64 -23.55 -34.37
CA THR A 957 -7.66 -23.46 -35.42
C THR A 957 -8.76 -22.47 -35.04
N ASP A 958 -9.50 -21.96 -36.02
CA ASP A 958 -10.60 -21.00 -35.79
C ASP A 958 -11.63 -21.54 -34.77
N GLN A 959 -11.94 -22.84 -34.80
CA GLN A 959 -12.82 -23.47 -33.82
C GLN A 959 -12.20 -23.51 -32.42
N GLN A 960 -10.92 -23.83 -32.30
CA GLN A 960 -10.23 -23.83 -31.01
C GLN A 960 -10.13 -22.42 -30.41
N VAL A 961 -9.98 -21.38 -31.24
CA VAL A 961 -10.06 -20.00 -30.77
C VAL A 961 -11.46 -19.70 -30.22
N ARG A 962 -12.52 -20.09 -30.93
CA ARG A 962 -13.89 -19.94 -30.42
C ARG A 962 -14.10 -20.67 -29.10
N ASP A 963 -13.66 -21.93 -29.01
CA ASP A 963 -13.79 -22.77 -27.82
C ASP A 963 -13.03 -22.15 -26.62
N LEU A 964 -11.76 -21.76 -26.81
CA LEU A 964 -10.95 -21.10 -25.77
C LEU A 964 -11.62 -19.83 -25.26
N PHE A 965 -12.10 -18.97 -26.15
CA PHE A 965 -12.75 -17.72 -25.76
C PHE A 965 -14.15 -17.95 -25.18
N ALA A 966 -14.86 -19.02 -25.53
CA ALA A 966 -16.11 -19.41 -24.86
C ALA A 966 -15.86 -19.75 -23.39
N TYR A 967 -14.77 -20.48 -23.09
CA TYR A 967 -14.38 -20.75 -21.71
C TYR A 967 -13.86 -19.51 -20.98
N LEU A 968 -12.95 -18.75 -21.59
CA LEU A 968 -12.42 -17.52 -20.99
C LEU A 968 -13.55 -16.52 -20.68
N ARG A 969 -14.62 -16.49 -21.47
CA ARG A 969 -15.79 -15.61 -21.26
C ARG A 969 -16.89 -16.22 -20.40
N SER A 970 -16.71 -17.45 -19.90
CA SER A 970 -17.68 -18.08 -19.01
C SER A 970 -17.78 -17.29 -17.70
N ALA A 971 -19.00 -17.12 -17.20
CA ALA A 971 -19.27 -16.37 -15.97
C ALA A 971 -19.09 -17.22 -14.70
N GLN A 972 -19.12 -18.55 -14.83
CA GLN A 972 -19.05 -19.50 -13.72
C GLN A 972 -18.14 -20.70 -14.08
N PRO A 973 -17.61 -21.42 -13.09
CA PRO A 973 -16.90 -22.68 -13.33
C PRO A 973 -17.80 -23.67 -14.07
N LEU A 974 -17.19 -24.42 -15.00
CA LEU A 974 -17.86 -25.56 -15.60
C LEU A 974 -17.80 -26.74 -14.63
N ASN A 975 -18.96 -27.24 -14.23
CA ASN A 975 -19.07 -28.52 -13.54
C ASN A 975 -18.74 -29.62 -14.55
N ASN A 976 -17.83 -30.51 -14.17
CA ASN A 976 -17.48 -31.68 -14.99
C ASN A 976 -18.69 -32.61 -15.15
#